data_AF-A0A8X8X6B3-F1
#
_entry.id   AF-A0A8X8X6B3-F1
#
_cell.length_a   1.000
_cell.length_b   1.000
_cell.length_c   1.000
_cell.angle_alpha   90.00
_cell.angle_beta   90.00
_cell.angle_gamma   90.00
#
_symmetry.space_group_name_H-M   'P 1'
#
loop_
_entity.id
_entity.type
_entity.pdbx_description
1 polymer ?
#
loop_
_entity_poly.entity_id
_entity_poly.type
_entity_poly.pdbx_seq_one_letter_code
_entity_poly.pdbx_strand_id
1 'polypeptide(L)'
;MTKLLMFLSFLVLLLVPLSSAGQDLSDTFEIFAKLHDTDMGDEEGQDDSLEVIDLPSWHSHHSNKNLINVEGFGAVGDGAADDTQAFTDAWKQACSTPKSVFLVPEGHRYLVNAKRFRGPCVDKIVIQIDGTIVAPDDPNSWDPKNPRTWLVFNNLTKPCKSAPTALTIDSSSAVRVKGITVQNGQQMNFVIGRSDSVRVIDVKVSAPEDSPNTDGIHITESTNVVLPNCKIGTYDCISIVNASSNIKMKNIFCGPGHGISIGSLGKDNTTGIVESVVVDKAFLRGTTNGLRIKTWQGGSGYVRAVRYQDVRMEDVTNPIIIDQFYCDSPKSFQNQTSAVNITQIMYRNITGTSTSQKAMKFACSDTIPCTHIILNNINLQRSDGTSRPTAIPQPELGQKVQIAESDSTSHIAMAESEPPPPPAAHYPPEHSEKPPPLEDPSASSAAEDNKGEILKETVTIIQKESPLETTLSQPLSAALALPQATEKGKVPESLVSFKEESNKISDLSLDERRALDEFKLLVQESLKRRVFLEGLASDSEKSSEEVSIWGVPLLRDERSDVVLLKFLRARDFDVRDAYVMLSNTIKWRRDFRVDQLLKEDLGDDLEKVVYMHGHDKEGHPVCYNVYGEFQNEELYMKIFADEEKRWRFLRWRIQFLEASIRKLDFSPGGINTIFQVSDLKNSPGLGKTELRIATKQALQILQDNYPEFVAKQVFINVPWWYLAFYRMISPFLTQRTKSKFIFAGQTRTAPTLFKYILPEQMPTQYGGLSVDLCECNPEFSMDDPVTEITVKPATKQIVEIIVHEKCSLVWEIRVVGWEVSYSAEFVPQRGYTVLIQKSTKMAANDVPVVHDNFNVSELGKILLTIDNPTSKKKKLLYRFKVAPYVHQS
;
A
#
# COMPACT_ATOMS: atom_id res chain seq x y z
N MET A 1 -8.35 11.26 -4.55
CA MET A 1 -8.70 10.69 -3.21
C MET A 1 -8.86 9.15 -3.12
N THR A 2 -9.02 8.39 -4.22
CA THR A 2 -9.40 6.95 -4.23
C THR A 2 -8.57 5.99 -3.37
N LYS A 3 -7.26 6.25 -3.17
CA LYS A 3 -6.34 5.38 -2.39
C LYS A 3 -6.80 5.06 -0.96
N LEU A 4 -7.68 5.89 -0.39
CA LEU A 4 -8.19 5.75 0.97
C LEU A 4 -9.60 5.14 1.02
N LEU A 5 -10.29 5.10 -0.13
CA LEU A 5 -11.73 4.88 -0.21
C LEU A 5 -12.13 3.42 -0.49
N MET A 6 -11.19 2.61 -0.97
CA MET A 6 -11.30 1.14 -0.92
C MET A 6 -10.39 0.51 0.16
N PHE A 7 -9.45 1.29 0.71
CA PHE A 7 -8.58 0.83 1.80
C PHE A 7 -9.38 0.44 3.04
N LEU A 8 -10.43 1.20 3.34
CA LEU A 8 -11.31 0.96 4.47
C LEU A 8 -12.34 -0.15 4.22
N SER A 9 -12.89 -0.32 3.00
CA SER A 9 -13.91 -1.36 2.71
C SER A 9 -13.41 -2.78 2.95
N PHE A 10 -12.14 -3.02 2.59
CA PHE A 10 -11.44 -4.30 2.81
C PHE A 10 -10.61 -4.37 4.10
N LEU A 11 -10.63 -3.33 4.95
CA LEU A 11 -9.83 -3.27 6.18
C LEU A 11 -10.25 -4.29 7.25
N VAL A 12 -11.40 -4.92 7.07
CA VAL A 12 -11.97 -5.93 7.97
C VAL A 12 -11.05 -7.14 8.11
N LEU A 13 -10.53 -7.62 6.99
CA LEU A 13 -9.56 -8.71 6.94
C LEU A 13 -8.13 -8.20 7.15
N LEU A 14 -7.87 -6.95 6.76
CA LEU A 14 -6.60 -6.27 7.00
C LEU A 14 -6.57 -5.59 8.38
N LEU A 15 -6.58 -6.41 9.44
CA LEU A 15 -5.92 -6.02 10.69
C LEU A 15 -4.39 -5.94 10.48
N VAL A 16 -3.97 -4.90 9.78
CA VAL A 16 -2.66 -4.24 9.98
C VAL A 16 -3.00 -2.94 10.71
N PRO A 17 -2.28 -2.54 11.78
CA PRO A 17 -2.54 -1.24 12.40
C PRO A 17 -2.32 -0.13 11.37
N LEU A 18 -3.31 0.77 11.20
CA LEU A 18 -3.09 2.08 10.59
C LEU A 18 -2.52 3.05 11.64
N SER A 19 -1.28 2.78 12.03
CA SER A 19 -0.24 3.80 11.96
C SER A 19 0.72 3.30 10.87
N SER A 20 1.40 4.17 10.12
CA SER A 20 2.37 3.69 9.13
C SER A 20 3.68 3.18 9.75
N ALA A 21 3.82 3.26 11.09
CA ALA A 21 4.74 2.44 11.88
C ALA A 21 4.02 1.21 12.49
N GLY A 22 4.72 0.07 12.55
CA GLY A 22 4.14 -1.17 13.09
C GLY A 22 5.18 -2.18 13.57
N GLN A 23 5.78 -1.93 14.75
CA GLN A 23 6.56 -2.90 15.53
C GLN A 23 6.91 -2.34 16.93
N ASP A 24 5.92 -2.14 17.82
CA ASP A 24 6.16 -1.87 19.27
C ASP A 24 4.94 -2.12 20.20
N LEU A 25 3.97 -2.94 19.76
CA LEU A 25 2.78 -3.30 20.56
C LEU A 25 2.46 -4.80 20.55
N SER A 26 3.17 -5.58 19.73
CA SER A 26 3.19 -7.05 19.78
C SER A 26 3.64 -7.54 21.14
N ASP A 27 4.74 -7.00 21.64
CA ASP A 27 5.50 -7.52 22.76
C ASP A 27 4.75 -7.32 24.08
N THR A 28 4.08 -6.17 24.25
CA THR A 28 3.12 -5.94 25.34
C THR A 28 1.89 -6.84 25.31
N PHE A 29 1.47 -7.33 24.12
CA PHE A 29 0.36 -8.27 24.01
C PHE A 29 0.80 -9.74 24.15
N GLU A 30 2.02 -10.11 23.74
CA GLU A 30 2.61 -11.41 24.07
C GLU A 30 2.74 -11.62 25.57
N ILE A 31 3.12 -10.58 26.32
CA ILE A 31 3.19 -10.61 27.79
C ILE A 31 1.80 -10.91 28.40
N PHE A 32 0.72 -10.36 27.83
CA PHE A 32 -0.65 -10.67 28.27
C PHE A 32 -1.14 -12.05 27.80
N ALA A 33 -0.73 -12.52 26.63
CA ALA A 33 -1.11 -13.83 26.11
C ALA A 33 -0.45 -14.99 26.88
N LYS A 34 0.81 -14.82 27.31
CA LYS A 34 1.57 -15.80 28.12
C LYS A 34 1.07 -15.97 29.56
N LEU A 35 0.00 -15.27 29.95
CA LEU A 35 -0.54 -15.26 31.32
C LEU A 35 -1.84 -16.05 31.52
N HIS A 36 -2.37 -16.74 30.48
CA HIS A 36 -3.70 -17.36 30.58
C HIS A 36 -3.83 -18.84 30.16
N ASP A 37 -2.81 -19.46 29.58
CA ASP A 37 -2.81 -20.91 29.28
C ASP A 37 -1.71 -21.64 30.09
N THR A 38 -2.12 -22.21 31.22
CA THR A 38 -1.36 -23.21 31.99
C THR A 38 -2.31 -24.24 32.60
N ASP A 39 -2.42 -25.42 32.00
CA ASP A 39 -2.66 -26.67 32.73
C ASP A 39 -2.14 -27.90 31.95
N MET A 40 -2.16 -29.07 32.58
CA MET A 40 -1.43 -30.29 32.20
C MET A 40 -2.28 -31.33 31.44
N GLY A 41 -1.62 -32.36 30.88
CA GLY A 41 -2.26 -33.53 30.28
C GLY A 41 -1.26 -34.39 29.48
N ASP A 42 -1.07 -35.66 29.88
CA ASP A 42 0.07 -36.51 29.51
C ASP A 42 -0.29 -37.72 28.62
N GLU A 43 0.75 -38.32 27.99
CA GLU A 43 0.85 -39.73 27.49
C GLU A 43 -0.18 -40.20 26.41
N GLU A 44 0.04 -41.20 25.56
CA GLU A 44 1.16 -42.07 25.12
C GLU A 44 0.98 -42.22 23.57
N GLY A 45 1.95 -42.46 22.69
CA GLY A 45 2.91 -43.56 22.65
C GLY A 45 2.52 -44.61 21.57
N GLN A 46 3.23 -44.70 20.44
CA GLN A 46 3.62 -45.96 19.74
C GLN A 46 4.56 -45.69 18.54
N ASP A 47 5.47 -46.63 18.30
CA ASP A 47 6.49 -46.66 17.23
C ASP A 47 5.99 -47.33 15.92
N ASP A 48 6.57 -46.95 14.77
CA ASP A 48 6.66 -47.82 13.59
C ASP A 48 7.91 -47.46 12.74
N SER A 49 8.63 -48.48 12.28
CA SER A 49 10.06 -48.38 11.96
C SER A 49 10.40 -48.26 10.47
N LEU A 50 11.48 -47.55 10.14
CA LEU A 50 12.16 -47.65 8.84
C LEU A 50 13.70 -47.70 8.99
N GLU A 51 14.35 -48.49 8.14
CA GLU A 51 15.74 -48.90 8.29
C GLU A 51 16.75 -47.78 7.99
N VAL A 52 17.82 -47.71 8.80
CA VAL A 52 18.99 -46.86 8.53
C VAL A 52 20.01 -47.65 7.71
N ILE A 53 20.29 -47.19 6.48
CA ILE A 53 21.37 -47.70 5.65
C ILE A 53 22.65 -46.93 6.00
N ASP A 54 23.59 -47.57 6.71
CA ASP A 54 24.91 -47.00 6.97
C ASP A 54 25.72 -46.82 5.67
N LEU A 55 26.21 -45.60 5.44
CA LEU A 55 27.13 -45.27 4.34
C LEU A 55 28.41 -44.61 4.89
N PRO A 56 29.60 -44.98 4.39
CA PRO A 56 30.87 -44.72 5.08
C PRO A 56 31.37 -43.27 4.92
N SER A 57 31.08 -42.41 5.91
CA SER A 57 31.70 -41.09 6.00
C SER A 57 33.12 -41.16 6.60
N TRP A 58 34.14 -40.75 5.84
CA TRP A 58 35.52 -40.69 6.31
C TRP A 58 35.87 -39.29 6.84
N HIS A 59 36.35 -39.21 8.08
CA HIS A 59 36.77 -37.95 8.70
C HIS A 59 38.23 -37.61 8.41
N SER A 60 38.50 -36.37 7.98
CA SER A 60 39.86 -35.86 7.79
C SER A 60 40.39 -35.22 9.08
N HIS A 61 41.45 -35.78 9.65
CA HIS A 61 42.00 -35.37 10.96
C HIS A 61 42.56 -33.93 11.05
N HIS A 62 42.62 -33.17 9.95
CA HIS A 62 43.16 -31.79 9.94
C HIS A 62 42.18 -30.70 9.48
N SER A 63 40.91 -31.00 9.21
CA SER A 63 39.89 -29.96 9.18
C SER A 63 38.52 -30.51 9.59
N ASN A 64 37.76 -29.72 10.36
CA ASN A 64 36.47 -30.14 10.92
C ASN A 64 35.35 -30.06 9.86
N LYS A 65 35.50 -30.88 8.82
CA LYS A 65 34.71 -30.97 7.59
C LYS A 65 34.36 -32.42 7.28
N ASN A 66 33.23 -32.64 6.63
CA ASN A 66 32.80 -33.97 6.17
C ASN A 66 33.15 -34.15 4.70
N LEU A 67 33.81 -35.27 4.34
CA LEU A 67 34.23 -35.55 2.97
C LEU A 67 33.26 -36.51 2.28
N ILE A 68 32.75 -36.11 1.10
CA ILE A 68 31.82 -36.90 0.28
C ILE A 68 32.46 -37.08 -1.11
N ASN A 69 33.13 -38.21 -1.32
CA ASN A 69 33.73 -38.60 -2.60
C ASN A 69 32.68 -39.27 -3.51
N VAL A 70 32.58 -38.84 -4.78
CA VAL A 70 31.68 -39.43 -5.79
C VAL A 70 31.87 -40.93 -6.02
N GLU A 71 33.09 -41.46 -5.85
CA GLU A 71 33.38 -42.90 -5.97
C GLU A 71 32.64 -43.72 -4.90
N GLY A 72 32.41 -43.14 -3.72
CA GLY A 72 31.61 -43.74 -2.65
C GLY A 72 30.12 -43.92 -3.00
N PHE A 73 29.67 -43.39 -4.13
CA PHE A 73 28.32 -43.50 -4.69
C PHE A 73 28.31 -44.30 -6.00
N GLY A 74 29.40 -45.01 -6.31
CA GLY A 74 29.50 -45.90 -7.48
C GLY A 74 29.95 -45.22 -8.78
N ALA A 75 30.62 -44.06 -8.71
CA ALA A 75 31.26 -43.47 -9.89
C ALA A 75 32.43 -44.35 -10.37
N VAL A 76 32.49 -44.62 -11.67
CA VAL A 76 33.41 -45.55 -12.34
C VAL A 76 34.69 -44.85 -12.79
N GLY A 77 34.59 -43.63 -13.32
CA GLY A 77 35.78 -42.80 -13.60
C GLY A 77 36.66 -43.24 -14.79
N ASP A 78 36.12 -44.04 -15.72
CA ASP A 78 36.82 -44.49 -16.94
C ASP A 78 36.72 -43.51 -18.14
N GLY A 79 35.74 -42.61 -18.09
CA GLY A 79 35.42 -41.62 -19.12
C GLY A 79 34.44 -42.12 -20.18
N ALA A 80 33.76 -43.25 -19.94
CA ALA A 80 32.83 -43.89 -20.86
C ALA A 80 31.52 -44.36 -20.18
N ALA A 81 31.54 -44.72 -18.89
CA ALA A 81 30.35 -45.02 -18.10
C ALA A 81 29.66 -43.74 -17.60
N ASP A 82 28.32 -43.72 -17.54
CA ASP A 82 27.56 -42.54 -17.09
C ASP A 82 27.56 -42.40 -15.55
N ASP A 83 28.46 -41.56 -15.05
CA ASP A 83 28.64 -41.26 -13.63
C ASP A 83 27.58 -40.29 -13.07
N THR A 84 26.64 -39.81 -13.89
CA THR A 84 25.68 -38.76 -13.51
C THR A 84 24.86 -39.11 -12.28
N GLN A 85 24.52 -40.38 -12.07
CA GLN A 85 23.72 -40.78 -10.92
C GLN A 85 24.55 -40.76 -9.62
N ALA A 86 25.77 -41.31 -9.64
CA ALA A 86 26.70 -41.24 -8.52
C ALA A 86 26.99 -39.78 -8.11
N PHE A 87 27.26 -38.91 -9.08
CA PHE A 87 27.41 -37.46 -8.86
C PHE A 87 26.13 -36.81 -8.29
N THR A 88 24.95 -37.28 -8.69
CA THR A 88 23.66 -36.77 -8.18
C THR A 88 23.45 -37.14 -6.71
N ASP A 89 23.80 -38.35 -6.32
CA ASP A 89 23.55 -38.84 -4.96
C ASP A 89 24.64 -38.39 -3.98
N ALA A 90 25.91 -38.36 -4.42
CA ALA A 90 26.98 -37.66 -3.71
C ALA A 90 26.62 -36.18 -3.46
N TRP A 91 25.99 -35.51 -4.44
CA TRP A 91 25.54 -34.12 -4.26
C TRP A 91 24.43 -33.99 -3.21
N LYS A 92 23.43 -34.88 -3.21
CA LYS A 92 22.36 -34.89 -2.20
C LYS A 92 22.94 -35.00 -0.78
N GLN A 93 23.86 -35.96 -0.56
CA GLN A 93 24.46 -36.17 0.75
C GLN A 93 25.37 -35.01 1.15
N ALA A 94 26.23 -34.51 0.24
CA ALA A 94 27.09 -33.37 0.52
C ALA A 94 26.28 -32.10 0.85
N CYS A 95 25.25 -31.77 0.07
CA CYS A 95 24.43 -30.58 0.28
C CYS A 95 23.56 -30.67 1.57
N SER A 96 23.21 -31.88 1.99
CA SER A 96 22.49 -32.13 3.26
C SER A 96 23.41 -32.17 4.50
N THR A 97 24.72 -32.27 4.31
CA THR A 97 25.70 -32.43 5.40
C THR A 97 26.35 -31.09 5.77
N PRO A 98 26.44 -30.70 7.06
CA PRO A 98 27.13 -29.48 7.46
C PRO A 98 28.65 -29.56 7.22
N LYS A 99 29.28 -28.41 6.90
CA LYS A 99 30.72 -28.26 6.60
C LYS A 99 31.25 -29.30 5.60
N SER A 100 30.47 -29.62 4.57
CA SER A 100 30.77 -30.68 3.61
C SER A 100 31.79 -30.27 2.54
N VAL A 101 32.49 -31.26 2.00
CA VAL A 101 33.29 -31.20 0.79
C VAL A 101 32.74 -32.24 -0.18
N PHE A 102 32.17 -31.80 -1.29
CA PHE A 102 31.88 -32.64 -2.45
C PHE A 102 33.18 -32.81 -3.24
N LEU A 103 33.72 -34.03 -3.30
CA LEU A 103 35.02 -34.35 -3.90
C LEU A 103 34.85 -35.20 -5.17
N VAL A 104 35.49 -34.75 -6.24
CA VAL A 104 35.83 -35.55 -7.43
C VAL A 104 37.35 -35.76 -7.42
N PRO A 105 37.85 -36.96 -7.10
CA PRO A 105 39.27 -37.19 -6.81
C PRO A 105 40.14 -37.28 -8.07
N GLU A 106 41.44 -37.08 -7.89
CA GLU A 106 42.43 -37.10 -8.97
C GLU A 106 42.64 -38.50 -9.60
N GLY A 107 43.23 -38.52 -10.80
CA GLY A 107 43.59 -39.77 -11.51
C GLY A 107 42.50 -40.33 -12.45
N HIS A 108 41.22 -40.00 -12.21
CA HIS A 108 40.09 -40.55 -12.97
C HIS A 108 39.40 -39.53 -13.90
N ARG A 109 38.56 -40.04 -14.82
CA ARG A 109 37.79 -39.28 -15.82
C ARG A 109 36.31 -39.64 -15.71
N TYR A 110 35.45 -38.74 -15.23
CA TYR A 110 34.04 -39.06 -15.01
C TYR A 110 33.16 -38.52 -16.14
N LEU A 111 32.41 -39.37 -16.84
CA LEU A 111 31.48 -38.91 -17.89
C LEU A 111 30.14 -38.53 -17.24
N VAL A 112 29.78 -37.26 -17.33
CA VAL A 112 28.60 -36.70 -16.63
C VAL A 112 27.71 -35.93 -17.60
N ASN A 113 26.46 -36.34 -17.72
CA ASN A 113 25.41 -35.68 -18.49
C ASN A 113 25.02 -34.30 -17.91
N ALA A 114 24.38 -33.46 -18.71
CA ALA A 114 24.01 -32.10 -18.30
C ALA A 114 23.09 -32.09 -17.05
N LYS A 115 23.54 -31.44 -15.96
CA LYS A 115 22.92 -31.53 -14.63
C LYS A 115 22.88 -30.19 -13.90
N ARG A 116 21.81 -29.98 -13.13
CA ARG A 116 21.62 -28.82 -12.24
C ARG A 116 21.64 -29.27 -10.78
N PHE A 117 22.76 -29.03 -10.12
CA PHE A 117 23.00 -29.33 -8.71
C PHE A 117 22.45 -28.21 -7.83
N ARG A 118 21.24 -28.42 -7.30
CA ARG A 118 20.47 -27.42 -6.57
C ARG A 118 20.75 -27.49 -5.06
N GLY A 119 20.80 -26.32 -4.41
CA GLY A 119 20.57 -26.15 -2.98
C GLY A 119 19.15 -25.65 -2.66
N PRO A 120 18.88 -25.12 -1.45
CA PRO A 120 19.84 -24.67 -0.45
C PRO A 120 20.49 -25.82 0.33
N CYS A 121 21.80 -25.73 0.52
CA CYS A 121 22.54 -26.67 1.36
C CYS A 121 22.46 -26.27 2.84
N VAL A 122 22.68 -27.24 3.74
CA VAL A 122 22.51 -27.08 5.19
C VAL A 122 23.52 -26.10 5.78
N ASP A 123 24.72 -26.03 5.22
CA ASP A 123 25.82 -25.13 5.63
C ASP A 123 26.69 -24.79 4.39
N LYS A 124 27.79 -24.07 4.57
CA LYS A 124 28.79 -23.79 3.53
C LYS A 124 29.47 -25.08 3.04
N ILE A 125 29.01 -25.58 1.91
CA ILE A 125 29.64 -26.64 1.11
C ILE A 125 30.89 -26.13 0.38
N VAL A 126 31.89 -26.99 0.24
CA VAL A 126 33.03 -26.84 -0.68
C VAL A 126 32.84 -27.81 -1.84
N ILE A 127 33.11 -27.35 -3.06
CA ILE A 127 33.17 -28.19 -4.26
C ILE A 127 34.64 -28.30 -4.64
N GLN A 128 35.18 -29.52 -4.62
CA GLN A 128 36.58 -29.83 -4.90
C GLN A 128 36.63 -30.82 -6.06
N ILE A 129 37.31 -30.44 -7.14
CA ILE A 129 37.39 -31.21 -8.38
C ILE A 129 38.86 -31.31 -8.74
N ASP A 130 39.47 -32.40 -8.31
CA ASP A 130 40.87 -32.74 -8.53
C ASP A 130 41.01 -33.74 -9.71
N GLY A 131 39.94 -34.47 -10.01
CA GLY A 131 39.78 -35.33 -11.19
C GLY A 131 39.28 -34.61 -12.45
N THR A 132 39.23 -35.35 -13.56
CA THR A 132 38.68 -34.85 -14.82
C THR A 132 37.19 -35.16 -14.90
N ILE A 133 36.34 -34.19 -15.28
CA ILE A 133 34.95 -34.45 -15.68
C ILE A 133 34.84 -34.26 -17.20
N VAL A 134 34.14 -35.17 -17.86
CA VAL A 134 33.99 -35.26 -19.33
C VAL A 134 32.52 -35.04 -19.68
N ALA A 135 32.27 -34.23 -20.71
CA ALA A 135 30.93 -33.99 -21.24
C ALA A 135 30.59 -35.02 -22.34
N PRO A 136 29.30 -35.35 -22.58
CA PRO A 136 28.89 -36.09 -23.76
C PRO A 136 29.25 -35.34 -25.05
N ASP A 137 29.77 -36.06 -26.05
CA ASP A 137 30.28 -35.49 -27.31
C ASP A 137 29.20 -34.80 -28.19
N ASP A 138 27.91 -35.08 -27.96
CA ASP A 138 26.80 -34.47 -28.67
C ASP A 138 26.06 -33.42 -27.80
N PRO A 139 26.18 -32.11 -28.11
CA PRO A 139 25.44 -31.06 -27.41
C PRO A 139 23.91 -31.16 -27.51
N ASN A 140 23.35 -31.94 -28.45
CA ASN A 140 21.90 -32.19 -28.54
C ASN A 140 21.39 -33.10 -27.40
N SER A 141 22.28 -33.77 -26.67
CA SER A 141 21.96 -34.51 -25.43
C SER A 141 21.79 -33.61 -24.20
N TRP A 142 22.14 -32.32 -24.29
CA TRP A 142 22.07 -31.37 -23.17
C TRP A 142 20.65 -30.77 -23.03
N ASP A 143 20.37 -30.10 -21.90
CA ASP A 143 19.07 -29.48 -21.58
C ASP A 143 18.50 -28.67 -22.77
N PRO A 144 17.42 -29.14 -23.46
CA PRO A 144 16.90 -28.48 -24.66
C PRO A 144 16.38 -27.06 -24.41
N LYS A 145 16.13 -26.68 -23.15
CA LYS A 145 15.72 -25.34 -22.76
C LYS A 145 16.91 -24.41 -22.53
N ASN A 146 18.13 -24.94 -22.38
CA ASN A 146 19.39 -24.21 -22.21
C ASN A 146 20.60 -24.99 -22.80
N PRO A 147 20.72 -25.14 -24.13
CA PRO A 147 21.79 -25.92 -24.78
C PRO A 147 23.20 -25.28 -24.69
N ARG A 148 23.39 -24.31 -23.78
CA ARG A 148 24.68 -23.67 -23.46
C ARG A 148 25.12 -23.90 -22.02
N THR A 149 24.42 -24.74 -21.25
CA THR A 149 24.77 -25.04 -19.85
C THR A 149 24.85 -26.54 -19.61
N TRP A 150 26.05 -27.03 -19.33
CA TRP A 150 26.33 -28.44 -19.05
C TRP A 150 26.15 -28.76 -17.55
N LEU A 151 27.12 -28.41 -16.70
CA LEU A 151 27.00 -28.52 -15.24
C LEU A 151 26.70 -27.16 -14.61
N VAL A 152 25.70 -27.10 -13.72
CA VAL A 152 25.29 -25.86 -13.03
C VAL A 152 25.02 -26.12 -11.56
N PHE A 153 25.76 -25.44 -10.69
CA PHE A 153 25.50 -25.39 -9.25
C PHE A 153 24.71 -24.12 -8.93
N ASN A 154 23.53 -24.23 -8.29
CA ASN A 154 22.66 -23.07 -8.08
C ASN A 154 21.91 -23.07 -6.74
N ASN A 155 21.70 -21.86 -6.20
CA ASN A 155 21.05 -21.62 -4.91
C ASN A 155 21.71 -22.40 -3.74
N LEU A 156 23.05 -22.45 -3.71
CA LEU A 156 23.80 -23.28 -2.76
C LEU A 156 23.69 -22.81 -1.31
N THR A 157 23.80 -21.49 -1.10
CA THR A 157 23.55 -20.87 0.20
C THR A 157 22.05 -20.87 0.50
N LYS A 158 21.69 -20.96 1.78
CA LYS A 158 20.35 -20.54 2.22
C LYS A 158 20.09 -19.11 1.72
N PRO A 159 18.90 -18.80 1.16
CA PRO A 159 18.61 -17.46 0.68
C PRO A 159 18.74 -16.45 1.82
N CYS A 160 19.17 -15.23 1.50
CA CYS A 160 19.34 -14.17 2.48
C CYS A 160 18.03 -13.94 3.25
N LYS A 161 17.98 -14.38 4.52
CA LYS A 161 16.88 -14.00 5.41
C LYS A 161 16.91 -12.48 5.58
N SER A 162 15.73 -11.86 5.60
CA SER A 162 15.61 -10.47 6.03
C SER A 162 16.23 -10.34 7.43
N ALA A 163 17.17 -9.41 7.58
CA ALA A 163 17.91 -9.19 8.81
C ALA A 163 17.54 -7.81 9.39
N PRO A 164 17.47 -7.66 10.73
CA PRO A 164 17.00 -6.42 11.33
C PRO A 164 17.93 -5.24 11.05
N THR A 165 17.32 -4.11 10.73
CA THR A 165 17.96 -2.79 10.81
C THR A 165 18.17 -2.42 12.28
N ALA A 166 19.33 -1.85 12.64
CA ALA A 166 19.68 -1.63 14.05
C ALA A 166 18.91 -0.46 14.71
N LEU A 167 18.54 0.56 13.94
CA LEU A 167 17.71 1.69 14.38
C LEU A 167 16.86 2.21 13.22
N THR A 168 15.58 2.44 13.45
CA THR A 168 14.65 3.00 12.45
C THR A 168 13.85 4.13 13.07
N ILE A 169 13.89 5.32 12.47
CA ILE A 169 12.84 6.33 12.59
C ILE A 169 11.92 6.13 11.39
N ASP A 170 10.65 5.79 11.60
CA ASP A 170 9.68 5.70 10.52
C ASP A 170 8.43 6.54 10.80
N SER A 171 7.79 7.03 9.74
CA SER A 171 6.44 7.61 9.78
C SER A 171 6.23 8.73 10.81
N SER A 172 7.30 9.46 11.16
CA SER A 172 7.35 10.35 12.31
C SER A 172 7.57 11.82 11.91
N SER A 173 7.23 12.77 12.79
CA SER A 173 7.52 14.20 12.57
C SER A 173 8.23 14.82 13.78
N ALA A 174 9.05 15.85 13.53
CA ALA A 174 9.78 16.65 14.53
C ALA A 174 10.74 15.85 15.44
N VAL A 175 11.25 14.71 14.97
CA VAL A 175 12.13 13.82 15.74
C VAL A 175 13.53 14.41 15.88
N ARG A 176 14.11 14.35 17.09
CA ARG A 176 15.51 14.74 17.35
C ARG A 176 16.29 13.65 18.05
N VAL A 177 17.25 13.04 17.33
CA VAL A 177 18.23 12.10 17.87
C VAL A 177 19.56 12.84 18.12
N LYS A 178 20.22 12.57 19.26
CA LYS A 178 21.52 13.17 19.58
C LYS A 178 22.47 12.20 20.26
N GLY A 179 23.74 12.20 19.85
CA GLY A 179 24.87 11.67 20.63
C GLY A 179 24.96 10.15 20.79
N ILE A 180 24.14 9.39 20.07
CA ILE A 180 24.16 7.92 20.10
C ILE A 180 25.28 7.33 19.24
N THR A 181 25.70 6.10 19.55
CA THR A 181 26.51 5.26 18.67
C THR A 181 25.70 4.05 18.25
N VAL A 182 25.51 3.86 16.94
CA VAL A 182 24.94 2.63 16.36
C VAL A 182 26.11 1.82 15.79
N GLN A 183 26.13 0.50 16.03
CA GLN A 183 27.24 -0.33 15.57
C GLN A 183 26.84 -1.77 15.27
N ASN A 184 27.46 -2.34 14.24
CA ASN A 184 27.32 -3.74 13.80
C ASN A 184 25.86 -4.19 13.57
N GLY A 185 25.05 -3.36 12.87
CA GLY A 185 23.74 -3.77 12.39
C GLY A 185 23.81 -5.01 11.48
N GLN A 186 22.80 -5.90 11.59
CA GLN A 186 22.74 -7.13 10.79
C GLN A 186 22.33 -6.86 9.33
N GLN A 187 21.68 -5.73 9.09
CA GLN A 187 21.55 -5.08 7.78
C GLN A 187 21.89 -3.59 7.96
N MET A 188 21.03 -2.68 7.52
CA MET A 188 21.24 -1.23 7.66
C MET A 188 21.38 -0.83 9.13
N ASN A 189 22.18 0.20 9.40
CA ASN A 189 22.42 0.66 10.76
C ASN A 189 21.36 1.65 11.22
N PHE A 190 21.10 2.72 10.47
CA PHE A 190 20.13 3.76 10.84
C PHE A 190 19.23 4.13 9.64
N VAL A 191 17.95 3.80 9.68
CA VAL A 191 16.95 4.22 8.68
C VAL A 191 16.14 5.43 9.15
N ILE A 192 15.86 6.35 8.23
CA ILE A 192 14.89 7.45 8.34
C ILE A 192 13.88 7.28 7.19
N GLY A 193 12.71 6.74 7.49
CA GLY A 193 11.65 6.42 6.53
C GLY A 193 10.39 7.26 6.73
N ARG A 194 9.73 7.68 5.64
CA ARG A 194 8.38 8.32 5.64
C ARG A 194 8.20 9.47 6.66
N SER A 195 9.28 10.19 6.99
CA SER A 195 9.32 11.09 8.14
C SER A 195 9.60 12.53 7.76
N ASP A 196 9.11 13.46 8.57
CA ASP A 196 9.29 14.90 8.38
C ASP A 196 10.10 15.56 9.52
N SER A 197 10.88 16.58 9.19
CA SER A 197 11.56 17.45 10.16
C SER A 197 12.46 16.70 11.16
N VAL A 198 13.11 15.64 10.68
CA VAL A 198 13.99 14.78 11.49
C VAL A 198 15.39 15.39 11.60
N ARG A 199 15.93 15.48 12.82
CA ARG A 199 17.27 16.02 13.08
C ARG A 199 18.15 15.04 13.86
N VAL A 200 19.26 14.62 13.27
CA VAL A 200 20.21 13.65 13.85
C VAL A 200 21.55 14.32 14.09
N ILE A 201 21.96 14.45 15.36
CA ILE A 201 23.02 15.36 15.80
C ILE A 201 24.13 14.59 16.52
N ASP A 202 25.40 14.81 16.17
CA ASP A 202 26.57 14.24 16.87
C ASP A 202 26.53 12.69 16.94
N VAL A 203 25.95 12.01 15.94
CA VAL A 203 25.76 10.55 15.93
C VAL A 203 26.94 9.82 15.28
N LYS A 204 27.37 8.71 15.89
CA LYS A 204 28.35 7.78 15.32
C LYS A 204 27.66 6.53 14.77
N VAL A 205 28.09 6.06 13.61
CA VAL A 205 27.68 4.77 13.02
C VAL A 205 28.90 3.98 12.56
N SER A 206 28.99 2.68 12.88
CA SER A 206 30.13 1.85 12.40
C SER A 206 29.81 0.37 12.22
N ALA A 207 30.26 -0.24 11.12
CA ALA A 207 30.18 -1.67 10.84
C ALA A 207 31.52 -2.20 10.28
N PRO A 208 31.74 -3.52 10.19
CA PRO A 208 32.91 -4.09 9.52
C PRO A 208 32.95 -3.73 8.03
N GLU A 209 34.15 -3.56 7.47
CA GLU A 209 34.36 -3.11 6.08
C GLU A 209 33.87 -4.13 5.03
N ASP A 210 33.88 -5.41 5.37
CA ASP A 210 33.39 -6.53 4.56
C ASP A 210 31.87 -6.78 4.70
N SER A 211 31.16 -6.02 5.55
CA SER A 211 29.78 -6.32 5.92
C SER A 211 28.75 -5.80 4.90
N PRO A 212 28.08 -6.68 4.13
CA PRO A 212 27.25 -6.28 3.00
C PRO A 212 25.96 -5.58 3.43
N ASN A 213 25.50 -4.60 2.63
CA ASN A 213 24.24 -3.89 2.82
C ASN A 213 24.06 -3.19 4.19
N THR A 214 25.16 -2.85 4.86
CA THR A 214 25.17 -2.23 6.20
C THR A 214 25.04 -0.70 6.18
N ASP A 215 24.21 -0.13 5.30
CA ASP A 215 24.11 1.32 5.07
C ASP A 215 24.01 2.13 6.38
N GLY A 216 24.79 3.22 6.46
CA GLY A 216 25.05 3.96 7.69
C GLY A 216 23.85 4.78 8.16
N ILE A 217 23.50 5.81 7.40
CA ILE A 217 22.22 6.54 7.53
C ILE A 217 21.48 6.48 6.20
N HIS A 218 20.38 5.72 6.15
CA HIS A 218 19.53 5.54 4.97
C HIS A 218 18.29 6.42 5.06
N ILE A 219 18.04 7.27 4.07
CA ILE A 219 16.89 8.20 4.01
C ILE A 219 15.97 7.81 2.86
N THR A 220 14.71 7.50 3.17
CA THR A 220 13.66 7.13 2.19
C THR A 220 12.35 7.84 2.51
N GLU A 221 11.61 8.26 1.47
CA GLU A 221 10.27 8.88 1.57
C GLU A 221 10.17 10.07 2.55
N SER A 222 11.28 10.75 2.85
CA SER A 222 11.39 11.65 4.02
C SER A 222 11.75 13.10 3.66
N THR A 223 11.14 14.05 4.38
CA THR A 223 11.24 15.49 4.13
C THR A 223 11.93 16.24 5.28
N ASN A 224 12.58 17.36 4.97
CA ASN A 224 13.15 18.29 5.96
C ASN A 224 14.20 17.66 6.91
N VAL A 225 14.95 16.65 6.45
CA VAL A 225 15.93 15.90 7.26
C VAL A 225 17.26 16.67 7.41
N VAL A 226 17.79 16.78 8.64
CA VAL A 226 19.01 17.56 8.93
C VAL A 226 20.03 16.74 9.75
N LEU A 227 21.23 16.53 9.18
CA LEU A 227 22.29 15.67 9.73
C LEU A 227 23.58 16.47 10.06
N PRO A 228 23.68 17.17 11.21
CA PRO A 228 24.92 17.79 11.66
C PRO A 228 25.87 16.84 12.44
N ASN A 229 27.17 16.96 12.21
CA ASN A 229 28.26 16.37 13.01
C ASN A 229 28.30 14.83 13.08
N CYS A 230 27.73 14.12 12.10
CA CYS A 230 27.70 12.66 12.13
C CYS A 230 29.02 12.03 11.64
N LYS A 231 29.45 10.93 12.28
CA LYS A 231 30.64 10.15 11.90
C LYS A 231 30.29 8.70 11.57
N ILE A 232 30.51 8.31 10.32
CA ILE A 232 30.00 7.05 9.74
C ILE A 232 31.16 6.26 9.12
N GLY A 233 31.18 4.93 9.28
CA GLY A 233 32.09 4.02 8.56
C GLY A 233 31.42 2.65 8.39
N THR A 234 30.89 2.38 7.20
CA THR A 234 29.89 1.34 6.90
C THR A 234 29.95 0.96 5.41
N TYR A 235 28.93 0.31 4.85
CA TYR A 235 28.75 0.18 3.40
C TYR A 235 28.48 1.55 2.73
N ASP A 236 27.30 1.85 2.17
CA ASP A 236 26.98 3.25 1.83
C ASP A 236 26.95 4.08 3.15
N CYS A 237 27.65 5.21 3.24
CA CYS A 237 27.70 6.02 4.47
C CYS A 237 26.37 6.73 4.71
N ILE A 238 25.91 7.46 3.70
CA ILE A 238 24.59 8.09 3.67
C ILE A 238 23.98 7.77 2.31
N SER A 239 22.85 7.07 2.32
CA SER A 239 22.11 6.68 1.12
C SER A 239 20.77 7.40 1.10
N ILE A 240 20.47 8.12 0.01
CA ILE A 240 19.25 8.93 -0.15
C ILE A 240 18.45 8.37 -1.31
N VAL A 241 17.27 7.79 -1.03
CA VAL A 241 16.42 7.13 -2.02
C VAL A 241 15.08 7.83 -2.19
N ASN A 242 14.13 7.14 -2.85
CA ASN A 242 12.94 7.74 -3.47
C ASN A 242 12.08 8.60 -2.52
N ALA A 243 11.38 9.57 -3.12
CA ALA A 243 10.46 10.50 -2.48
C ALA A 243 11.03 11.29 -1.29
N SER A 244 12.35 11.57 -1.29
CA SER A 244 13.03 12.29 -0.20
C SER A 244 13.42 13.72 -0.62
N SER A 245 13.22 14.72 0.24
CA SER A 245 13.52 16.13 -0.10
C SER A 245 13.94 17.05 1.05
N ASN A 246 14.56 18.18 0.70
CA ASN A 246 15.08 19.21 1.63
C ASN A 246 16.05 18.65 2.69
N ILE A 247 16.98 17.80 2.25
CA ILE A 247 17.95 17.11 3.12
C ILE A 247 19.20 17.97 3.29
N LYS A 248 19.64 18.19 4.53
CA LYS A 248 20.79 19.07 4.88
C LYS A 248 21.80 18.35 5.76
N MET A 249 22.85 17.84 5.13
CA MET A 249 24.02 17.24 5.78
C MET A 249 25.08 18.31 6.07
N LYS A 250 25.64 18.33 7.28
CA LYS A 250 26.69 19.28 7.64
C LYS A 250 27.76 18.67 8.56
N ASN A 251 29.03 18.96 8.29
CA ASN A 251 30.17 18.46 9.06
C ASN A 251 30.15 16.92 9.21
N ILE A 252 30.05 16.21 8.07
CA ILE A 252 30.01 14.74 8.01
C ILE A 252 31.41 14.16 7.92
N PHE A 253 31.72 13.16 8.75
CA PHE A 253 32.83 12.23 8.50
C PHE A 253 32.28 10.92 7.92
N CYS A 254 32.87 10.43 6.83
CA CYS A 254 32.48 9.16 6.19
C CYS A 254 33.73 8.36 5.80
N GLY A 255 33.88 7.14 6.32
CA GLY A 255 34.95 6.22 5.92
C GLY A 255 35.46 5.28 7.02
N PRO A 256 36.01 4.10 6.65
CA PRO A 256 35.99 3.50 5.31
C PRO A 256 34.57 3.14 4.87
N GLY A 257 34.39 2.75 3.59
CA GLY A 257 33.07 2.40 3.04
C GLY A 257 32.85 2.79 1.59
N HIS A 258 31.60 3.05 1.20
CA HIS A 258 31.22 3.41 -0.17
C HIS A 258 31.03 4.91 -0.45
N GLY A 259 30.97 5.78 0.57
CA GLY A 259 30.73 7.22 0.36
C GLY A 259 29.27 7.66 0.51
N ILE A 260 28.94 8.85 0.02
CA ILE A 260 27.59 9.43 0.04
C ILE A 260 26.92 9.17 -1.31
N SER A 261 25.70 8.61 -1.30
CA SER A 261 25.01 8.16 -2.51
C SER A 261 23.55 8.60 -2.57
N ILE A 262 23.14 9.18 -3.70
CA ILE A 262 21.73 9.25 -4.10
C ILE A 262 21.39 8.00 -4.91
N GLY A 263 20.24 7.38 -4.62
CA GLY A 263 19.72 6.19 -5.28
C GLY A 263 20.16 4.84 -4.67
N SER A 264 19.88 3.71 -5.33
CA SER A 264 19.47 3.61 -6.74
C SER A 264 18.01 3.98 -6.98
N LEU A 265 17.75 4.88 -7.92
CA LEU A 265 16.41 5.38 -8.25
C LEU A 265 15.86 4.77 -9.55
N GLY A 266 14.54 4.51 -9.60
CA GLY A 266 13.84 4.11 -10.82
C GLY A 266 13.96 2.64 -11.21
N LYS A 267 14.33 1.75 -10.27
CA LYS A 267 14.37 0.29 -10.50
C LYS A 267 13.01 -0.21 -10.98
N ASP A 268 12.99 -1.23 -11.84
CA ASP A 268 11.77 -1.84 -12.40
C ASP A 268 10.84 -0.80 -13.07
N ASN A 269 11.46 0.17 -13.74
CA ASN A 269 10.86 1.32 -14.44
C ASN A 269 9.99 2.24 -13.55
N THR A 270 10.20 2.22 -12.23
CA THR A 270 9.50 3.08 -11.27
C THR A 270 9.89 4.56 -11.39
N THR A 271 9.09 5.43 -10.75
CA THR A 271 9.40 6.86 -10.64
C THR A 271 10.29 7.13 -9.44
N GLY A 272 11.48 7.65 -9.69
CA GLY A 272 12.45 8.13 -8.69
C GLY A 272 12.42 9.65 -8.55
N ILE A 273 12.18 10.16 -7.35
CA ILE A 273 12.16 11.59 -7.03
C ILE A 273 13.09 11.86 -5.84
N VAL A 274 14.09 12.73 -6.03
CA VAL A 274 14.92 13.29 -4.96
C VAL A 274 15.19 14.77 -5.26
N GLU A 275 14.99 15.67 -4.30
CA GLU A 275 15.27 17.10 -4.53
C GLU A 275 15.76 17.90 -3.32
N SER A 276 16.40 19.04 -3.60
CA SER A 276 16.86 19.99 -2.58
C SER A 276 17.81 19.37 -1.55
N VAL A 277 18.79 18.60 -2.03
CA VAL A 277 19.80 17.92 -1.18
C VAL A 277 21.05 18.79 -1.06
N VAL A 278 21.51 19.01 0.17
CA VAL A 278 22.71 19.81 0.47
C VAL A 278 23.69 19.01 1.32
N VAL A 279 24.93 18.90 0.87
CA VAL A 279 26.09 18.51 1.68
C VAL A 279 26.97 19.74 1.85
N ASP A 280 27.22 20.14 3.10
CA ASP A 280 28.03 21.32 3.46
C ASP A 280 29.11 20.92 4.47
N LYS A 281 30.38 20.90 4.04
CA LYS A 281 31.51 20.38 4.81
C LYS A 281 31.40 18.88 5.09
N ALA A 282 32.07 18.08 4.27
CA ALA A 282 32.21 16.65 4.50
C ALA A 282 33.66 16.21 4.32
N PHE A 283 34.13 15.26 5.13
CA PHE A 283 35.43 14.62 4.97
C PHE A 283 35.24 13.12 4.73
N LEU A 284 35.65 12.66 3.56
CA LEU A 284 35.56 11.27 3.13
C LEU A 284 36.96 10.65 3.10
N ARG A 285 37.15 9.47 3.71
CA ARG A 285 38.46 8.83 3.86
C ARG A 285 38.41 7.33 3.57
N GLY A 286 39.20 6.86 2.60
CA GLY A 286 39.28 5.44 2.26
C GLY A 286 37.93 4.86 1.80
N THR A 287 37.19 5.59 0.96
CA THR A 287 35.88 5.16 0.46
C THR A 287 35.90 4.81 -1.03
N THR A 288 35.17 3.77 -1.45
CA THR A 288 35.16 3.34 -2.87
C THR A 288 34.50 4.37 -3.80
N ASN A 289 33.66 5.26 -3.28
CA ASN A 289 33.14 6.42 -3.99
C ASN A 289 33.17 7.64 -3.05
N GLY A 290 33.14 8.85 -3.61
CA GLY A 290 32.96 10.07 -2.84
C GLY A 290 31.49 10.48 -2.81
N LEU A 291 31.06 11.10 -3.92
CA LEU A 291 29.72 11.63 -4.13
C LEU A 291 29.11 10.94 -5.35
N ARG A 292 28.08 10.11 -5.16
CA ARG A 292 27.51 9.26 -6.21
C ARG A 292 26.02 9.52 -6.43
N ILE A 293 25.58 9.56 -7.68
CA ILE A 293 24.16 9.47 -8.07
C ILE A 293 24.00 8.24 -8.95
N LYS A 294 23.22 7.25 -8.50
CA LYS A 294 22.93 5.99 -9.22
C LYS A 294 21.45 5.92 -9.60
N THR A 295 21.13 5.77 -10.88
CA THR A 295 19.74 5.60 -11.36
C THR A 295 19.67 4.52 -12.43
N TRP A 296 18.53 3.83 -12.49
CA TRP A 296 18.27 2.74 -13.42
C TRP A 296 17.78 3.27 -14.78
N GLN A 297 18.23 2.64 -15.88
CA GLN A 297 17.58 2.78 -17.18
C GLN A 297 16.14 2.27 -17.12
N GLY A 298 15.24 2.94 -17.85
CA GLY A 298 13.80 2.70 -17.84
C GLY A 298 13.05 3.42 -16.71
N GLY A 299 13.75 3.86 -15.67
CA GLY A 299 13.19 4.68 -14.60
C GLY A 299 12.63 6.03 -15.10
N SER A 300 11.78 6.66 -14.28
CA SER A 300 11.17 7.96 -14.55
C SER A 300 11.33 8.92 -13.35
N GLY A 301 10.91 10.18 -13.48
CA GLY A 301 11.04 11.18 -12.39
C GLY A 301 12.29 12.04 -12.50
N TYR A 302 12.84 12.52 -11.38
CA TYR A 302 13.95 13.47 -11.36
C TYR A 302 14.85 13.42 -10.12
N VAL A 303 16.11 13.80 -10.31
CA VAL A 303 17.04 14.25 -9.25
C VAL A 303 17.37 15.72 -9.53
N ARG A 304 17.00 16.65 -8.64
CA ARG A 304 17.20 18.09 -8.87
C ARG A 304 17.62 18.92 -7.66
N ALA A 305 18.21 20.08 -7.93
CA ALA A 305 18.66 21.04 -6.92
C ALA A 305 19.57 20.41 -5.84
N VAL A 306 20.57 19.64 -6.29
CA VAL A 306 21.55 18.99 -5.41
C VAL A 306 22.81 19.84 -5.34
N ARG A 307 23.30 20.15 -4.14
CA ARG A 307 24.53 20.92 -3.93
C ARG A 307 25.47 20.22 -2.96
N TYR A 308 26.62 19.81 -3.46
CA TYR A 308 27.76 19.33 -2.68
C TYR A 308 28.78 20.47 -2.56
N GLN A 309 29.12 20.88 -1.34
CA GLN A 309 30.12 21.92 -1.11
C GLN A 309 31.09 21.65 0.04
N ASP A 310 32.29 22.22 -0.09
CA ASP A 310 33.37 22.19 0.91
C ASP A 310 33.75 20.74 1.31
N VAL A 311 33.89 19.87 0.31
CA VAL A 311 34.14 18.43 0.51
C VAL A 311 35.64 18.14 0.42
N ARG A 312 36.21 17.56 1.48
CA ARG A 312 37.57 17.00 1.50
C ARG A 312 37.52 15.49 1.28
N MET A 313 38.45 14.97 0.48
CA MET A 313 38.61 13.54 0.22
C MET A 313 40.04 13.09 0.49
N GLU A 314 40.21 11.89 0.99
CA GLU A 314 41.51 11.25 1.23
C GLU A 314 41.41 9.78 0.85
N ASP A 315 42.13 9.41 -0.20
CA ASP A 315 42.26 8.05 -0.74
C ASP A 315 40.90 7.42 -1.12
N VAL A 316 40.07 8.23 -1.76
CA VAL A 316 38.75 7.85 -2.27
C VAL A 316 38.89 7.25 -3.67
N THR A 317 38.33 6.07 -3.95
CA THR A 317 38.55 5.41 -5.25
C THR A 317 37.85 6.13 -6.41
N ASN A 318 36.59 6.51 -6.24
CA ASN A 318 35.82 7.21 -7.28
C ASN A 318 35.18 8.51 -6.72
N PRO A 319 35.93 9.62 -6.60
CA PRO A 319 35.49 10.86 -5.98
C PRO A 319 34.11 11.39 -6.41
N ILE A 320 33.78 11.43 -7.71
CA ILE A 320 32.48 11.94 -8.19
C ILE A 320 31.91 11.02 -9.28
N ILE A 321 30.69 10.51 -9.08
CA ILE A 321 29.98 9.66 -10.07
C ILE A 321 28.55 10.16 -10.29
N ILE A 322 28.16 10.25 -11.55
CA ILE A 322 26.76 10.12 -11.98
C ILE A 322 26.66 8.94 -12.93
N ASP A 323 25.72 8.04 -12.68
CA ASP A 323 25.48 6.83 -13.47
C ASP A 323 23.97 6.62 -13.65
N GLN A 324 23.48 6.89 -14.87
CA GLN A 324 22.10 6.61 -15.29
C GLN A 324 21.92 5.19 -15.88
N PHE A 325 22.98 4.37 -15.88
CA PHE A 325 23.01 3.00 -16.41
C PHE A 325 23.20 1.95 -15.30
N TYR A 326 22.87 2.32 -14.06
CA TYR A 326 23.13 1.49 -12.88
C TYR A 326 22.45 0.11 -12.98
N CYS A 327 23.22 -0.93 -12.64
CA CYS A 327 22.89 -2.33 -12.86
C CYS A 327 23.40 -3.19 -11.69
N ASP A 328 22.57 -4.07 -11.13
CA ASP A 328 22.96 -5.04 -10.08
C ASP A 328 23.10 -6.50 -10.58
N SER A 329 23.10 -6.70 -11.90
CA SER A 329 23.03 -8.02 -12.55
C SER A 329 24.19 -8.23 -13.55
N PRO A 330 24.77 -9.43 -13.67
CA PRO A 330 25.76 -9.74 -14.71
C PRO A 330 25.15 -9.85 -16.12
N LYS A 331 23.82 -9.73 -16.27
CA LYS A 331 23.16 -9.60 -17.57
C LYS A 331 23.09 -8.12 -17.97
N SER A 332 23.62 -7.78 -19.13
CA SER A 332 23.42 -6.44 -19.72
C SER A 332 21.92 -6.20 -19.95
N PHE A 333 21.36 -5.20 -19.29
CA PHE A 333 20.02 -4.71 -19.62
C PHE A 333 20.03 -4.09 -21.03
N GLN A 334 18.90 -4.16 -21.73
CA GLN A 334 18.76 -3.46 -23.02
C GLN A 334 18.62 -1.96 -22.77
N ASN A 335 19.23 -1.14 -23.63
CA ASN A 335 19.12 0.31 -23.55
C ASN A 335 17.65 0.74 -23.62
N GLN A 336 17.13 1.28 -22.53
CA GLN A 336 15.77 1.82 -22.45
C GLN A 336 15.76 3.32 -22.74
N THR A 337 14.68 3.82 -23.35
CA THR A 337 14.55 5.23 -23.77
C THR A 337 14.15 6.18 -22.62
N SER A 338 13.64 5.67 -21.51
CA SER A 338 13.39 6.45 -20.29
C SER A 338 14.58 6.40 -19.33
N ALA A 339 14.82 7.48 -18.59
CA ALA A 339 15.69 7.51 -17.42
C ALA A 339 15.22 8.61 -16.45
N VAL A 340 15.66 8.53 -15.19
CA VAL A 340 15.43 9.57 -14.18
C VAL A 340 16.16 10.86 -14.61
N ASN A 341 15.45 11.98 -14.71
CA ASN A 341 16.03 13.25 -15.18
C ASN A 341 16.95 13.88 -14.13
N ILE A 342 18.25 13.95 -14.41
CA ILE A 342 19.25 14.55 -13.51
C ILE A 342 19.54 15.98 -13.95
N THR A 343 19.19 16.96 -13.11
CA THR A 343 19.37 18.38 -13.45
C THR A 343 19.76 19.24 -12.24
N GLN A 344 20.35 20.41 -12.47
CA GLN A 344 20.69 21.39 -11.42
C GLN A 344 21.55 20.77 -10.29
N ILE A 345 22.69 20.17 -10.68
CA ILE A 345 23.63 19.52 -9.76
C ILE A 345 24.89 20.39 -9.64
N MET A 346 25.19 20.87 -8.44
CA MET A 346 26.35 21.73 -8.15
C MET A 346 27.38 20.99 -7.31
N TYR A 347 28.62 20.95 -7.79
CA TYR A 347 29.80 20.51 -7.06
C TYR A 347 30.72 21.73 -6.85
N ARG A 348 31.00 22.09 -5.59
CA ARG A 348 31.77 23.29 -5.23
C ARG A 348 32.85 23.02 -4.19
N ASN A 349 34.04 23.60 -4.34
CA ASN A 349 35.12 23.50 -3.35
C ASN A 349 35.41 22.05 -2.93
N ILE A 350 35.70 21.18 -3.89
CA ILE A 350 35.98 19.76 -3.63
C ILE A 350 37.48 19.53 -3.78
N THR A 351 38.12 18.99 -2.75
CA THR A 351 39.60 18.87 -2.67
C THR A 351 40.01 17.50 -2.14
N GLY A 352 41.10 16.90 -2.61
CA GLY A 352 41.57 15.64 -2.03
C GLY A 352 42.40 14.72 -2.92
N THR A 353 42.61 13.49 -2.45
CA THR A 353 43.28 12.40 -3.20
C THR A 353 42.31 11.32 -3.71
N SER A 354 42.65 10.77 -4.86
CA SER A 354 41.93 9.73 -5.61
C SER A 354 42.85 8.52 -5.79
N THR A 355 42.37 7.30 -5.53
CA THR A 355 43.16 6.08 -5.82
C THR A 355 42.97 5.59 -7.26
N SER A 356 41.88 5.99 -7.95
CA SER A 356 41.71 5.71 -9.39
C SER A 356 42.22 6.84 -10.29
N GLN A 357 42.45 6.51 -11.56
CA GLN A 357 42.88 7.44 -12.61
C GLN A 357 41.77 8.40 -13.08
N LYS A 358 40.50 7.97 -13.03
CA LYS A 358 39.34 8.76 -13.46
C LYS A 358 38.58 9.24 -12.23
N ALA A 359 39.03 10.36 -11.68
CA ALA A 359 38.44 10.92 -10.45
C ALA A 359 36.95 11.31 -10.59
N MET A 360 36.48 11.56 -11.82
CA MET A 360 35.08 11.88 -12.12
C MET A 360 34.54 11.02 -13.27
N LYS A 361 33.32 10.48 -13.12
CA LYS A 361 32.57 9.79 -14.19
C LYS A 361 31.14 10.32 -14.28
N PHE A 362 30.69 10.71 -15.48
CA PHE A 362 29.30 11.07 -15.77
C PHE A 362 28.79 10.22 -16.94
N ALA A 363 28.21 9.06 -16.63
CA ALA A 363 27.49 8.25 -17.62
C ALA A 363 26.02 8.65 -17.61
N CYS A 364 25.62 9.45 -18.60
CA CYS A 364 24.27 10.01 -18.73
C CYS A 364 23.56 9.47 -19.99
N SER A 365 22.23 9.38 -19.95
CA SER A 365 21.41 8.84 -21.05
C SER A 365 21.33 9.79 -22.23
N ASP A 366 21.44 9.27 -23.46
CA ASP A 366 21.34 10.05 -24.70
C ASP A 366 19.94 10.66 -24.91
N THR A 367 18.90 10.01 -24.36
CA THR A 367 17.49 10.42 -24.48
C THR A 367 17.06 11.40 -23.40
N ILE A 368 17.55 11.21 -22.17
CA ILE A 368 17.28 12.06 -20.98
C ILE A 368 18.64 12.48 -20.38
N PRO A 369 19.38 13.39 -21.04
CA PRO A 369 20.75 13.75 -20.66
C PRO A 369 20.81 14.55 -19.36
N CYS A 370 21.93 14.43 -18.65
CA CYS A 370 22.18 15.26 -17.48
C CYS A 370 22.39 16.72 -17.88
N THR A 371 21.64 17.63 -17.24
CA THR A 371 21.62 19.07 -17.58
C THR A 371 21.98 19.96 -16.39
N HIS A 372 22.50 21.16 -16.66
CA HIS A 372 22.87 22.13 -15.61
C HIS A 372 23.77 21.52 -14.51
N ILE A 373 24.79 20.74 -14.90
CA ILE A 373 25.85 20.33 -13.98
C ILE A 373 26.84 21.49 -13.87
N ILE A 374 27.13 21.92 -12.65
CA ILE A 374 28.06 23.02 -12.36
C ILE A 374 29.25 22.44 -11.58
N LEU A 375 30.45 22.62 -12.12
CA LEU A 375 31.71 22.31 -11.46
C LEU A 375 32.43 23.63 -11.10
N ASN A 376 32.76 23.82 -9.83
CA ASN A 376 33.42 25.02 -9.34
C ASN A 376 34.49 24.65 -8.30
N ASN A 377 35.75 25.03 -8.54
CA ASN A 377 36.86 24.75 -7.62
C ASN A 377 36.97 23.26 -7.21
N ILE A 378 37.29 22.40 -8.19
CA ILE A 378 37.52 20.97 -8.00
C ILE A 378 39.03 20.70 -8.14
N ASN A 379 39.69 20.26 -7.05
CA ASN A 379 41.14 20.03 -6.97
C ASN A 379 41.41 18.64 -6.38
N LEU A 380 41.26 17.62 -7.23
CA LEU A 380 41.54 16.23 -6.91
C LEU A 380 42.89 15.82 -7.51
N GLN A 381 43.67 15.03 -6.77
CA GLN A 381 45.03 14.56 -7.13
C GLN A 381 45.10 13.04 -6.99
N ARG A 382 46.15 12.37 -7.50
CA ARG A 382 46.31 10.92 -7.27
C ARG A 382 46.98 10.65 -5.92
N SER A 383 46.54 9.61 -5.22
CA SER A 383 47.11 9.19 -3.93
C SER A 383 48.58 8.74 -4.02
N ASP A 384 49.03 8.31 -5.20
CA ASP A 384 50.42 7.91 -5.48
C ASP A 384 51.35 9.09 -5.82
N GLY A 385 50.87 10.33 -5.76
CA GLY A 385 51.66 11.53 -6.06
C GLY A 385 51.99 11.73 -7.54
N THR A 386 51.51 10.88 -8.45
CA THR A 386 51.63 11.11 -9.90
C THR A 386 50.63 12.16 -10.39
N SER A 387 50.66 12.48 -11.68
CA SER A 387 49.96 13.62 -12.28
C SER A 387 48.46 13.70 -11.96
N ARG A 388 47.91 14.92 -11.98
CA ARG A 388 46.49 15.19 -11.71
C ARG A 388 45.61 14.20 -12.48
N PRO A 389 44.68 13.48 -11.81
CA PRO A 389 43.74 12.59 -12.47
C PRO A 389 42.88 13.38 -13.45
N THR A 390 42.36 12.71 -14.49
CA THR A 390 41.67 13.39 -15.59
C THR A 390 40.44 14.15 -15.09
N ALA A 391 40.59 15.48 -14.97
CA ALA A 391 39.56 16.37 -14.45
C ALA A 391 38.50 16.76 -15.50
N ILE A 392 38.73 16.44 -16.77
CA ILE A 392 37.73 16.56 -17.84
C ILE A 392 36.86 15.30 -17.79
N PRO A 393 35.54 15.41 -17.55
CA PRO A 393 34.63 14.27 -17.64
C PRO A 393 34.65 13.70 -19.06
N GLN A 394 34.91 12.41 -19.19
CA GLN A 394 34.79 11.70 -20.47
C GLN A 394 33.35 11.19 -20.61
N PRO A 395 32.50 11.80 -21.46
CA PRO A 395 31.30 11.10 -21.93
C PRO A 395 31.72 9.85 -22.68
N GLU A 396 31.05 8.73 -22.45
CA GLU A 396 31.22 7.53 -23.26
C GLU A 396 30.54 7.75 -24.63
N LEU A 397 31.04 7.09 -25.69
CA LEU A 397 30.88 7.52 -27.09
C LEU A 397 29.40 7.65 -27.53
N GLY A 398 28.87 8.88 -27.53
CA GLY A 398 27.48 9.22 -27.88
C GLY A 398 26.81 10.19 -26.89
N GLN A 399 27.28 10.20 -25.64
CA GLN A 399 26.59 10.83 -24.52
C GLN A 399 26.59 12.36 -24.54
N LYS A 400 25.44 12.94 -24.19
CA LYS A 400 25.25 14.39 -24.02
C LYS A 400 25.24 14.74 -22.53
N VAL A 401 26.10 15.67 -22.13
CA VAL A 401 26.12 16.25 -20.79
C VAL A 401 26.28 17.76 -20.93
N GLN A 402 25.40 18.55 -20.31
CA GLN A 402 25.55 20.02 -20.27
C GLN A 402 26.24 20.42 -18.96
N ILE A 403 27.55 20.67 -19.07
CA ILE A 403 28.40 21.17 -18.00
C ILE A 403 28.63 22.67 -18.20
N ALA A 404 28.41 23.45 -17.15
CA ALA A 404 28.81 24.85 -17.09
C ALA A 404 30.03 24.99 -16.17
N GLU A 405 31.21 25.18 -16.77
CA GLU A 405 32.41 25.60 -16.05
C GLU A 405 32.37 27.12 -15.86
N SER A 406 32.63 27.58 -14.62
CA SER A 406 32.68 29.01 -14.32
C SER A 406 34.11 29.53 -14.52
N ASP A 407 34.32 30.28 -15.60
CA ASP A 407 35.62 30.82 -15.96
C ASP A 407 36.26 31.64 -14.82
N SER A 408 37.50 31.31 -14.50
CA SER A 408 38.31 31.98 -13.47
C SER A 408 39.79 31.95 -13.84
N THR A 409 40.06 32.10 -15.13
CA THR A 409 41.39 32.29 -15.70
C THR A 409 41.96 33.66 -15.30
N SER A 410 42.92 33.66 -14.36
CA SER A 410 43.84 34.79 -14.17
C SER A 410 45.19 34.43 -14.76
N HIS A 411 45.76 35.32 -15.57
CA HIS A 411 46.95 35.05 -16.36
C HIS A 411 48.22 34.87 -15.51
N ILE A 412 49.12 33.99 -15.97
CA ILE A 412 50.58 34.20 -16.02
C ILE A 412 51.12 33.37 -17.19
N ALA A 413 52.15 33.87 -17.88
CA ALA A 413 52.72 33.27 -19.09
C ALA A 413 53.94 32.37 -18.80
N MET A 414 54.42 31.68 -19.83
CA MET A 414 55.50 30.69 -19.76
C MET A 414 56.91 31.31 -19.66
N ALA A 415 57.82 30.64 -18.94
CA ALA A 415 59.28 30.77 -19.06
C ALA A 415 59.96 29.49 -18.52
N GLU A 416 61.11 29.09 -19.08
CA GLU A 416 61.87 27.89 -18.68
C GLU A 416 63.38 28.19 -18.43
N SER A 417 64.03 27.25 -17.72
CA SER A 417 65.49 27.02 -17.55
C SER A 417 66.40 28.07 -16.87
N GLU A 418 66.75 27.77 -15.60
CA GLU A 418 68.13 27.55 -15.06
C GLU A 418 69.21 28.68 -15.00
N PRO A 419 70.27 28.58 -14.14
CA PRO A 419 70.45 27.89 -12.83
C PRO A 419 71.07 28.86 -11.73
N PRO A 420 71.76 28.44 -10.61
CA PRO A 420 72.01 29.27 -9.39
C PRO A 420 73.52 29.61 -9.15
N PRO A 421 74.07 29.98 -7.95
CA PRO A 421 73.57 30.42 -6.61
C PRO A 421 74.21 31.82 -6.22
N PRO A 422 74.74 32.19 -5.01
CA PRO A 422 74.61 31.74 -3.61
C PRO A 422 74.16 32.82 -2.53
N PRO A 423 74.94 33.44 -1.59
CA PRO A 423 74.47 33.50 -0.17
C PRO A 423 74.62 34.79 0.71
N ALA A 424 73.67 34.93 1.65
CA ALA A 424 73.82 35.35 3.08
C ALA A 424 74.02 36.83 3.55
N ALA A 425 73.80 37.03 4.87
CA ALA A 425 73.85 38.25 5.73
C ALA A 425 72.68 39.25 5.61
N HIS A 426 72.15 39.89 6.68
CA HIS A 426 72.42 39.87 8.15
C HIS A 426 71.15 40.24 8.98
N TYR A 427 71.19 40.07 10.32
CA TYR A 427 70.14 40.32 11.37
C TYR A 427 70.33 41.71 12.09
N PRO A 428 69.66 42.14 13.21
CA PRO A 428 68.42 41.75 13.96
C PRO A 428 67.44 42.97 14.27
N PRO A 429 66.84 43.24 15.48
CA PRO A 429 65.52 42.74 15.98
C PRO A 429 64.51 43.77 16.62
N GLU A 430 63.36 43.25 17.11
CA GLU A 430 62.48 43.71 18.24
C GLU A 430 61.58 44.99 18.08
N HIS A 431 60.45 45.20 18.81
CA HIS A 431 59.95 44.63 20.10
C HIS A 431 58.39 44.45 20.17
N SER A 432 57.84 44.27 21.39
CA SER A 432 56.47 43.88 21.84
C SER A 432 55.48 45.08 22.05
N GLU A 433 54.22 45.03 22.56
CA GLU A 433 53.55 44.15 23.57
C GLU A 433 51.96 44.16 23.57
N LYS A 434 51.28 44.16 24.74
CA LYS A 434 49.92 43.61 25.06
C LYS A 434 48.75 44.62 25.29
N PRO A 435 47.47 44.15 25.37
CA PRO A 435 46.28 44.93 25.79
C PRO A 435 45.77 44.69 27.24
N PRO A 436 44.89 45.57 27.82
CA PRO A 436 44.35 45.53 29.19
C PRO A 436 42.89 44.96 29.38
N PRO A 437 42.34 44.83 30.62
CA PRO A 437 41.22 43.91 30.95
C PRO A 437 39.91 44.53 31.53
N LEU A 438 39.06 43.68 32.15
CA LEU A 438 37.73 43.88 32.76
C LEU A 438 37.77 44.19 34.28
N GLU A 439 36.69 44.76 34.86
CA GLU A 439 36.04 44.25 36.11
C GLU A 439 34.64 44.89 36.41
N ASP A 440 33.98 44.44 37.49
CA ASP A 440 32.56 44.65 37.89
C ASP A 440 32.44 45.39 39.26
N PRO A 441 31.27 45.89 39.74
CA PRO A 441 30.64 45.25 40.94
C PRO A 441 29.11 45.46 41.12
N SER A 442 28.53 45.05 42.26
CA SER A 442 27.10 44.71 42.41
C SER A 442 26.33 45.21 43.68
N ALA A 443 24.98 45.14 43.58
CA ALA A 443 23.94 44.87 44.61
C ALA A 443 23.53 45.91 45.71
N SER A 444 22.20 46.08 45.92
CA SER A 444 21.51 46.27 47.23
C SER A 444 19.96 46.26 47.15
N SER A 445 19.25 45.73 48.18
CA SER A 445 17.80 45.87 48.55
C SER A 445 16.69 45.52 47.50
N ALA A 446 15.53 44.87 47.75
CA ALA A 446 14.61 44.66 48.90
C ALA A 446 13.70 45.88 49.23
N ALA A 447 12.38 45.79 49.52
CA ALA A 447 11.40 44.67 49.60
C ALA A 447 10.07 45.08 48.89
N GLU A 448 8.81 44.68 49.13
CA GLU A 448 8.14 43.84 50.16
C GLU A 448 6.88 43.10 49.62
N ASP A 449 5.69 43.15 50.26
CA ASP A 449 4.68 42.05 50.21
C ASP A 449 3.16 42.42 50.00
N ASN A 450 2.39 41.42 49.53
CA ASN A 450 0.92 41.15 49.58
C ASN A 450 -0.22 42.07 49.01
N LYS A 451 -1.03 41.46 48.12
CA LYS A 451 -2.52 41.42 47.93
C LYS A 451 -3.44 42.64 48.15
N GLY A 452 -4.36 42.87 47.19
CA GLY A 452 -5.63 43.62 47.35
C GLY A 452 -6.60 43.45 46.14
N GLU A 453 -7.92 43.36 46.37
CA GLU A 453 -8.95 42.88 45.42
C GLU A 453 -9.96 43.98 44.97
N ILE A 454 -10.86 43.64 44.02
CA ILE A 454 -12.19 44.26 43.68
C ILE A 454 -12.27 45.19 42.43
N LEU A 455 -13.44 45.16 41.78
CA LEU A 455 -13.81 45.77 40.47
C LEU A 455 -14.48 47.16 40.57
N LYS A 456 -14.44 47.99 39.50
CA LYS A 456 -15.63 48.38 38.69
C LYS A 456 -15.41 49.38 37.51
N GLU A 457 -16.45 49.40 36.67
CA GLU A 457 -16.80 50.14 35.43
C GLU A 457 -16.57 51.67 35.32
N THR A 458 -16.60 52.21 34.07
CA THR A 458 -17.20 53.52 33.57
C THR A 458 -16.64 53.85 32.14
N VAL A 459 -17.31 54.18 31.02
CA VAL A 459 -18.53 54.97 30.61
C VAL A 459 -18.18 56.42 30.16
N THR A 460 -18.55 57.01 28.98
CA THR A 460 -19.31 56.55 27.77
C THR A 460 -19.15 57.50 26.52
N ILE A 461 -19.45 56.97 25.32
CA ILE A 461 -19.79 57.52 23.95
C ILE A 461 -20.12 59.02 23.76
N ILE A 462 -19.84 59.58 22.55
CA ILE A 462 -20.64 60.56 21.72
C ILE A 462 -20.11 60.49 20.25
N GLN A 463 -20.88 60.27 19.16
CA GLN A 463 -21.96 61.04 18.47
C GLN A 463 -21.50 62.35 17.77
N LYS A 464 -22.11 62.84 16.68
CA LYS A 464 -23.42 62.56 16.02
C LYS A 464 -23.21 62.25 14.49
N GLU A 465 -23.96 62.55 13.43
CA GLU A 465 -25.19 63.34 13.12
C GLU A 465 -25.89 62.78 11.83
N SER A 466 -26.86 63.47 11.22
CA SER A 466 -27.66 63.08 10.01
C SER A 466 -28.17 64.36 9.25
N PRO A 467 -29.22 64.40 8.39
CA PRO A 467 -30.06 63.37 7.70
C PRO A 467 -30.01 63.59 6.13
N LEU A 468 -31.02 63.61 5.23
CA LEU A 468 -32.50 63.41 5.09
C LEU A 468 -32.82 63.34 3.55
N GLU A 469 -33.87 62.75 2.93
CA GLU A 469 -34.87 61.71 3.30
C GLU A 469 -34.79 60.52 2.28
N THR A 470 -35.66 60.11 1.33
CA THR A 470 -37.11 60.11 0.91
C THR A 470 -37.16 59.09 -0.27
N THR A 471 -38.18 58.36 -0.75
CA THR A 471 -39.53 57.80 -0.43
C THR A 471 -39.92 57.01 -1.71
N LEU A 472 -40.70 55.92 -1.83
CA LEU A 472 -41.63 55.06 -1.05
C LEU A 472 -41.69 53.69 -1.81
N SER A 473 -42.38 52.58 -1.49
CA SER A 473 -43.37 52.21 -0.46
C SER A 473 -43.29 50.70 -0.12
N GLN A 474 -43.71 50.33 1.10
CA GLN A 474 -43.94 48.95 1.61
C GLN A 474 -45.36 48.44 1.20
N PRO A 475 -46.03 47.40 1.79
CA PRO A 475 -45.69 46.44 2.88
C PRO A 475 -46.10 44.97 2.54
N LEU A 476 -46.34 43.96 3.40
CA LEU A 476 -46.34 43.64 4.87
C LEU A 476 -45.99 42.10 4.95
N SER A 477 -45.73 41.33 6.02
CA SER A 477 -45.72 41.34 7.51
C SER A 477 -44.66 40.27 7.94
N ALA A 478 -44.02 40.16 9.12
CA ALA A 478 -44.30 40.46 10.54
C ALA A 478 -45.32 39.49 11.22
N ALA A 479 -45.18 39.03 12.49
CA ALA A 479 -44.16 39.29 13.52
C ALA A 479 -44.21 38.28 14.71
N LEU A 480 -43.12 38.19 15.51
CA LEU A 480 -43.08 37.97 17.00
C LEU A 480 -43.60 36.63 17.61
N ALA A 481 -43.14 36.10 18.77
CA ALA A 481 -42.01 36.40 19.69
C ALA A 481 -41.61 35.18 20.58
N LEU A 482 -40.52 35.33 21.36
CA LEU A 482 -39.87 34.40 22.34
C LEU A 482 -40.39 34.63 23.80
N PRO A 483 -39.86 34.06 24.95
CA PRO A 483 -38.60 33.29 25.20
C PRO A 483 -38.55 32.14 26.27
N GLN A 484 -37.37 31.49 26.39
CA GLN A 484 -36.70 30.93 27.62
C GLN A 484 -37.22 29.64 28.34
N ALA A 485 -36.41 28.80 29.02
CA ALA A 485 -34.94 28.73 29.24
C ALA A 485 -34.40 27.32 29.65
N THR A 486 -33.09 27.07 29.44
CA THR A 486 -32.19 26.02 30.04
C THR A 486 -32.49 24.52 29.77
N GLU A 487 -31.54 23.57 29.76
CA GLU A 487 -30.13 23.54 30.22
C GLU A 487 -29.19 22.62 29.36
N LYS A 488 -27.86 22.78 29.55
CA LYS A 488 -26.72 21.86 29.23
C LYS A 488 -26.62 21.10 27.87
N GLY A 489 -25.59 21.45 27.10
CA GLY A 489 -24.56 20.45 26.73
C GLY A 489 -24.64 19.67 25.40
N LYS A 490 -25.04 20.29 24.27
CA LYS A 490 -24.90 19.67 22.93
C LYS A 490 -23.60 20.05 22.22
N VAL A 491 -22.94 19.05 21.61
CA VAL A 491 -21.98 19.26 20.50
C VAL A 491 -22.78 19.66 19.24
N PRO A 492 -22.31 20.61 18.40
CA PRO A 492 -23.07 21.05 17.22
C PRO A 492 -23.25 19.95 16.15
N GLU A 493 -24.50 19.68 15.76
CA GLU A 493 -24.83 18.83 14.61
C GLU A 493 -24.71 19.63 13.30
N SER A 494 -23.48 19.85 12.81
CA SER A 494 -23.26 20.33 11.43
C SER A 494 -23.24 19.16 10.45
N LEU A 495 -24.38 18.49 10.27
CA LEU A 495 -24.58 17.46 9.25
C LEU A 495 -24.65 18.10 7.85
N VAL A 496 -23.48 18.49 7.32
CA VAL A 496 -23.32 18.81 5.90
C VAL A 496 -23.55 17.53 5.11
N SER A 497 -24.75 17.39 4.55
CA SER A 497 -25.12 16.23 3.73
C SER A 497 -24.35 16.24 2.41
N PHE A 498 -23.19 15.58 2.41
CA PHE A 498 -22.40 15.34 1.20
C PHE A 498 -23.21 14.48 0.21
N LYS A 499 -23.79 15.13 -0.80
CA LYS A 499 -24.53 14.50 -1.89
C LYS A 499 -23.55 13.87 -2.88
N GLU A 500 -23.95 12.79 -3.55
CA GLU A 500 -23.17 12.22 -4.65
C GLU A 500 -23.02 13.22 -5.81
N GLU A 501 -21.84 13.25 -6.41
CA GLU A 501 -21.50 14.19 -7.49
C GLU A 501 -22.20 13.77 -8.78
N SER A 502 -23.00 14.67 -9.36
CA SER A 502 -23.86 14.33 -10.50
C SER A 502 -23.08 13.84 -11.71
N ASN A 503 -23.56 12.77 -12.33
CA ASN A 503 -23.00 12.22 -13.57
C ASN A 503 -23.55 12.89 -14.84
N LYS A 504 -24.32 13.98 -14.68
CA LYS A 504 -24.82 14.78 -15.80
C LYS A 504 -23.83 15.90 -16.13
N ILE A 505 -23.45 16.00 -17.40
CA ILE A 505 -22.56 17.06 -17.91
C ILE A 505 -23.13 18.45 -17.61
N SER A 506 -24.47 18.60 -17.58
CA SER A 506 -25.18 19.83 -17.22
C SER A 506 -24.75 20.41 -15.88
N ASP A 507 -24.39 19.56 -14.92
CA ASP A 507 -24.25 19.91 -13.51
C ASP A 507 -22.78 20.22 -13.11
N LEU A 508 -21.83 20.03 -14.03
CA LEU A 508 -20.41 20.34 -13.86
C LEU A 508 -20.16 21.85 -13.84
N SER A 509 -19.21 22.32 -13.03
CA SER A 509 -18.68 23.68 -13.12
C SER A 509 -17.96 23.93 -14.47
N LEU A 510 -17.71 25.21 -14.79
CA LEU A 510 -17.04 25.58 -16.05
C LEU A 510 -15.63 25.00 -16.19
N ASP A 511 -14.90 24.85 -15.08
CA ASP A 511 -13.53 24.34 -15.08
C ASP A 511 -13.48 22.81 -15.13
N GLU A 512 -14.38 22.11 -14.42
CA GLU A 512 -14.56 20.65 -14.55
C GLU A 512 -14.96 20.26 -15.98
N ARG A 513 -15.81 21.06 -16.61
CA ARG A 513 -16.26 20.84 -18.00
C ARG A 513 -15.13 21.07 -19.00
N ARG A 514 -14.30 22.11 -18.80
CA ARG A 514 -13.08 22.33 -19.59
C ARG A 514 -12.08 21.18 -19.44
N ALA A 515 -11.91 20.65 -18.23
CA ALA A 515 -11.04 19.50 -17.97
C ALA A 515 -11.55 18.22 -18.67
N LEU A 516 -12.87 18.02 -18.71
CA LEU A 516 -13.49 16.93 -19.49
C LEU A 516 -13.23 17.08 -20.99
N ASP A 517 -13.39 18.28 -21.56
CA ASP A 517 -13.15 18.52 -22.99
C ASP A 517 -11.66 18.36 -23.37
N GLU A 518 -10.73 18.86 -22.55
CA GLU A 518 -9.28 18.65 -22.74
C GLU A 518 -8.92 17.15 -22.66
N PHE A 519 -9.47 16.43 -21.67
CA PHE A 519 -9.22 15.00 -21.51
C PHE A 519 -9.75 14.19 -22.69
N LYS A 520 -10.95 14.51 -23.19
CA LYS A 520 -11.53 13.90 -24.40
C LYS A 520 -10.63 14.11 -25.61
N LEU A 521 -10.03 15.29 -25.77
CA LEU A 521 -9.10 15.58 -26.87
C LEU A 521 -7.83 14.73 -26.80
N LEU A 522 -7.21 14.59 -25.62
CA LEU A 522 -6.03 13.73 -25.40
C LEU A 522 -6.32 12.24 -25.68
N VAL A 523 -7.47 11.74 -25.23
CA VAL A 523 -7.92 10.37 -25.52
C VAL A 523 -8.17 10.18 -27.03
N GLN A 524 -8.78 11.17 -27.69
CA GLN A 524 -9.04 11.12 -29.13
C GLN A 524 -7.73 11.09 -29.95
N GLU A 525 -6.74 11.90 -29.57
CA GLU A 525 -5.41 11.87 -30.20
C GLU A 525 -4.71 10.53 -29.97
N SER A 526 -4.80 9.96 -28.76
CA SER A 526 -4.17 8.68 -28.41
C SER A 526 -4.79 7.49 -29.18
N LEU A 527 -6.10 7.52 -29.40
CA LEU A 527 -6.82 6.57 -30.27
C LEU A 527 -6.37 6.72 -31.74
N LYS A 528 -6.33 7.96 -32.27
CA LYS A 528 -5.86 8.25 -33.64
C LYS A 528 -4.41 7.78 -33.87
N ARG A 529 -3.53 7.99 -32.90
CA ARG A 529 -2.12 7.57 -32.92
C ARG A 529 -1.92 6.07 -32.63
N ARG A 530 -2.99 5.31 -32.34
CA ARG A 530 -2.96 3.89 -31.93
C ARG A 530 -2.08 3.57 -30.70
N VAL A 531 -1.77 4.54 -29.85
CA VAL A 531 -0.89 4.36 -28.66
C VAL A 531 -1.42 3.26 -27.73
N PHE A 532 -2.74 3.18 -27.57
CA PHE A 532 -3.37 2.10 -26.77
C PHE A 532 -3.22 0.69 -27.38
N LEU A 533 -2.83 0.56 -28.65
CA LEU A 533 -2.76 -0.70 -29.42
C LEU A 533 -1.33 -1.12 -29.79
N GLU A 534 -0.30 -0.38 -29.35
CA GLU A 534 1.10 -0.78 -29.56
C GLU A 534 1.44 -2.05 -28.75
N GLY A 535 2.17 -2.98 -29.38
CA GLY A 535 2.58 -4.27 -28.79
C GLY A 535 2.05 -5.52 -29.49
N LEU A 536 1.13 -5.40 -30.46
CA LEU A 536 0.68 -6.55 -31.26
C LEU A 536 1.71 -6.91 -32.35
N ALA A 537 2.45 -8.00 -32.13
CA ALA A 537 3.09 -8.75 -33.21
C ALA A 537 2.01 -9.50 -34.03
N SER A 538 2.35 -9.87 -35.27
CA SER A 538 1.40 -10.41 -36.25
C SER A 538 0.72 -11.72 -35.81
N ASP A 539 -0.61 -11.76 -35.87
CA ASP A 539 -1.28 -12.39 -37.02
C ASP A 539 -2.79 -12.06 -37.13
N SER A 540 -3.34 -12.31 -38.31
CA SER A 540 -4.77 -12.27 -38.72
C SER A 540 -5.56 -10.95 -38.60
N GLU A 541 -5.92 -10.44 -39.79
CA GLU A 541 -7.10 -9.62 -40.14
C GLU A 541 -7.33 -8.20 -39.54
N LYS A 542 -8.06 -7.39 -40.33
CA LYS A 542 -8.40 -6.00 -40.02
C LYS A 542 -9.70 -5.89 -39.21
N SER A 543 -9.67 -6.22 -37.93
CA SER A 543 -10.69 -5.69 -37.02
C SER A 543 -10.36 -4.24 -36.65
N SER A 544 -11.37 -3.36 -36.66
CA SER A 544 -11.29 -2.07 -36.00
C SER A 544 -11.66 -2.27 -34.52
N GLU A 545 -10.70 -2.71 -33.71
CA GLU A 545 -10.91 -2.87 -32.26
C GLU A 545 -11.19 -1.50 -31.62
N GLU A 546 -12.47 -1.20 -31.41
CA GLU A 546 -12.90 -0.05 -30.61
C GLU A 546 -12.47 -0.28 -29.16
N VAL A 547 -11.52 0.53 -28.68
CA VAL A 547 -11.06 0.46 -27.29
C VAL A 547 -12.23 0.79 -26.37
N SER A 548 -12.66 -0.20 -25.60
CA SER A 548 -13.76 -0.09 -24.66
C SER A 548 -13.30 -0.41 -23.24
N ILE A 549 -14.00 0.14 -22.27
CA ILE A 549 -13.78 -0.12 -20.85
C ILE A 549 -15.14 -0.34 -20.18
N TRP A 550 -15.26 -1.42 -19.40
CA TRP A 550 -16.51 -1.86 -18.78
C TRP A 550 -17.70 -2.00 -19.75
N GLY A 551 -17.45 -2.29 -21.04
CA GLY A 551 -18.47 -2.39 -22.08
C GLY A 551 -18.87 -1.06 -22.75
N VAL A 552 -18.25 0.08 -22.37
CA VAL A 552 -18.45 1.39 -23.00
C VAL A 552 -17.30 1.66 -23.99
N PRO A 553 -17.56 1.81 -25.31
CA PRO A 553 -16.54 2.20 -26.30
C PRO A 553 -16.15 3.67 -26.14
N LEU A 554 -14.85 3.95 -26.03
CA LEU A 554 -14.36 5.29 -25.69
C LEU A 554 -14.62 6.32 -26.81
N LEU A 555 -15.20 7.46 -26.41
CA LEU A 555 -15.55 8.62 -27.25
C LEU A 555 -16.61 8.33 -28.35
N ARG A 556 -17.29 7.18 -28.29
CA ARG A 556 -18.34 6.82 -29.27
C ARG A 556 -19.68 7.47 -28.98
N ASP A 557 -20.05 7.56 -27.71
CA ASP A 557 -21.31 8.14 -27.23
C ASP A 557 -21.15 8.70 -25.80
N GLU A 558 -22.18 9.40 -25.31
CA GLU A 558 -22.18 10.17 -24.06
C GLU A 558 -21.86 9.34 -22.79
N ARG A 559 -22.01 8.01 -22.83
CA ARG A 559 -21.60 7.12 -21.72
C ARG A 559 -20.08 7.17 -21.49
N SER A 560 -19.32 7.54 -22.53
CA SER A 560 -17.88 7.79 -22.42
C SER A 560 -17.57 8.92 -21.44
N ASP A 561 -18.41 9.95 -21.38
CA ASP A 561 -18.15 11.12 -20.54
C ASP A 561 -18.35 10.76 -19.05
N VAL A 562 -19.34 9.92 -18.74
CA VAL A 562 -19.53 9.33 -17.40
C VAL A 562 -18.33 8.47 -16.99
N VAL A 563 -17.77 7.69 -17.92
CA VAL A 563 -16.53 6.93 -17.70
C VAL A 563 -15.33 7.85 -17.43
N LEU A 564 -15.10 8.86 -18.27
CA LEU A 564 -13.97 9.78 -18.15
C LEU A 564 -14.05 10.64 -16.87
N LEU A 565 -15.25 11.03 -16.46
CA LEU A 565 -15.49 11.74 -15.19
C LEU A 565 -15.06 10.93 -13.97
N LYS A 566 -15.15 9.58 -13.97
CA LYS A 566 -14.62 8.76 -12.86
C LYS A 566 -13.10 8.91 -12.73
N PHE A 567 -12.35 8.89 -13.85
CA PHE A 567 -10.89 9.08 -13.84
C PHE A 567 -10.49 10.49 -13.40
N LEU A 568 -11.16 11.53 -13.92
CA LEU A 568 -10.94 12.91 -13.48
C LEU A 568 -11.22 13.08 -11.98
N ARG A 569 -12.35 12.61 -11.48
CA ARG A 569 -12.70 12.65 -10.04
C ARG A 569 -11.72 11.91 -9.15
N ALA A 570 -11.14 10.81 -9.62
CA ALA A 570 -10.13 10.04 -8.89
C ALA A 570 -8.73 10.71 -8.87
N ARG A 571 -8.52 11.74 -9.70
CA ARG A 571 -7.34 12.62 -9.74
C ARG A 571 -7.69 14.08 -9.49
N ASP A 572 -8.84 14.30 -8.83
CA ASP A 572 -9.28 15.61 -8.34
C ASP A 572 -9.25 16.69 -9.46
N PHE A 573 -9.63 16.26 -10.68
CA PHE A 573 -9.68 16.95 -11.98
C PHE A 573 -8.35 17.29 -12.68
N ASP A 574 -7.21 16.76 -12.25
CA ASP A 574 -5.99 16.80 -13.08
C ASP A 574 -6.12 15.90 -14.32
N VAL A 575 -6.11 16.54 -15.50
CA VAL A 575 -6.29 15.90 -16.81
C VAL A 575 -5.14 14.95 -17.17
N ARG A 576 -3.90 15.25 -16.76
CA ARG A 576 -2.71 14.46 -17.11
C ARG A 576 -2.63 13.21 -16.25
N ASP A 577 -2.84 13.35 -14.95
CA ASP A 577 -2.88 12.21 -14.03
C ASP A 577 -4.09 11.30 -14.30
N ALA A 578 -5.24 11.86 -14.70
CA ALA A 578 -6.39 11.08 -15.15
C ALA A 578 -6.09 10.31 -16.45
N TYR A 579 -5.39 10.94 -17.40
CA TYR A 579 -4.94 10.29 -18.64
C TYR A 579 -3.92 9.17 -18.38
N VAL A 580 -2.95 9.37 -17.48
CA VAL A 580 -2.00 8.33 -17.08
C VAL A 580 -2.73 7.17 -16.39
N MET A 581 -3.69 7.44 -15.51
CA MET A 581 -4.50 6.40 -14.86
C MET A 581 -5.32 5.59 -15.88
N LEU A 582 -6.00 6.25 -16.81
CA LEU A 582 -6.77 5.59 -17.88
C LEU A 582 -5.87 4.74 -18.79
N SER A 583 -4.71 5.28 -19.19
CA SER A 583 -3.75 4.56 -20.05
C SER A 583 -3.20 3.31 -19.37
N ASN A 584 -2.82 3.41 -18.09
CA ASN A 584 -2.39 2.27 -17.28
C ASN A 584 -3.52 1.25 -17.09
N THR A 585 -4.76 1.71 -16.91
CA THR A 585 -5.94 0.83 -16.80
C THR A 585 -6.19 0.06 -18.09
N ILE A 586 -6.16 0.72 -19.25
CA ILE A 586 -6.34 0.06 -20.56
C ILE A 586 -5.25 -0.99 -20.79
N LYS A 587 -3.99 -0.69 -20.44
CA LYS A 587 -2.89 -1.65 -20.51
C LYS A 587 -3.11 -2.83 -19.56
N TRP A 588 -3.39 -2.58 -18.28
CA TRP A 588 -3.64 -3.64 -17.29
C TRP A 588 -4.80 -4.55 -17.70
N ARG A 589 -5.88 -4.01 -18.27
CA ARG A 589 -7.01 -4.82 -18.78
C ARG A 589 -6.60 -5.83 -19.85
N ARG A 590 -5.69 -5.44 -20.75
CA ARG A 590 -5.07 -6.33 -21.76
C ARG A 590 -4.20 -7.38 -21.07
N ASP A 591 -3.26 -6.94 -20.24
CA ASP A 591 -2.24 -7.81 -19.62
C ASP A 591 -2.88 -8.85 -18.68
N PHE A 592 -3.94 -8.47 -17.95
CA PHE A 592 -4.75 -9.36 -17.08
C PHE A 592 -5.83 -10.16 -17.85
N ARG A 593 -6.03 -9.85 -19.14
CA ARG A 593 -7.02 -10.46 -20.06
C ARG A 593 -8.47 -10.37 -19.59
N VAL A 594 -8.88 -9.18 -19.12
CA VAL A 594 -10.18 -8.96 -18.45
C VAL A 594 -11.40 -9.35 -19.30
N ASP A 595 -11.34 -9.14 -20.61
CA ASP A 595 -12.45 -9.47 -21.53
C ASP A 595 -12.48 -10.94 -21.98
N GLN A 596 -11.43 -11.72 -21.65
CA GLN A 596 -11.44 -13.19 -21.72
C GLN A 596 -11.90 -13.80 -20.38
N LEU A 597 -11.46 -13.20 -19.26
CA LEU A 597 -11.84 -13.57 -17.89
C LEU A 597 -13.36 -13.65 -17.68
N LEU A 598 -14.14 -12.78 -18.32
CA LEU A 598 -15.61 -12.82 -18.28
C LEU A 598 -16.26 -14.05 -18.96
N LYS A 599 -15.45 -14.95 -19.53
CA LYS A 599 -15.86 -16.22 -20.16
C LYS A 599 -15.15 -17.44 -19.55
N GLU A 600 -14.26 -17.23 -18.59
CA GLU A 600 -13.61 -18.30 -17.82
C GLU A 600 -14.61 -18.87 -16.80
N ASP A 601 -14.67 -20.19 -16.62
CA ASP A 601 -15.32 -20.76 -15.43
C ASP A 601 -14.30 -20.80 -14.30
N LEU A 602 -14.67 -20.26 -13.14
CA LEU A 602 -13.84 -20.16 -11.94
C LEU A 602 -14.55 -20.70 -10.68
N GLY A 603 -15.75 -21.27 -10.83
CA GLY A 603 -16.53 -21.87 -9.73
C GLY A 603 -17.44 -20.91 -8.94
N ASP A 604 -18.40 -21.53 -8.26
CA ASP A 604 -19.49 -20.97 -7.45
C ASP A 604 -19.20 -20.95 -5.93
N ASP A 605 -18.11 -21.59 -5.49
CA ASP A 605 -17.59 -21.66 -4.10
C ASP A 605 -17.67 -20.36 -3.26
N LEU A 606 -17.70 -19.21 -3.93
CA LEU A 606 -17.55 -17.88 -3.36
C LEU A 606 -18.84 -17.04 -3.37
N GLU A 607 -19.97 -17.54 -3.89
CA GLU A 607 -21.23 -16.78 -3.97
C GLU A 607 -21.73 -16.30 -2.60
N LYS A 608 -21.60 -17.14 -1.56
CA LYS A 608 -21.94 -16.77 -0.17
C LYS A 608 -21.04 -15.68 0.40
N VAL A 609 -19.81 -15.57 -0.11
CA VAL A 609 -18.80 -14.61 0.34
C VAL A 609 -19.03 -13.24 -0.30
N VAL A 610 -19.36 -13.18 -1.60
CA VAL A 610 -19.76 -11.93 -2.25
C VAL A 610 -20.85 -12.12 -3.30
N TYR A 611 -21.95 -11.38 -3.14
CA TYR A 611 -23.12 -11.43 -4.01
C TYR A 611 -23.76 -10.04 -4.18
N MET A 612 -24.65 -9.92 -5.17
CA MET A 612 -25.47 -8.72 -5.44
C MET A 612 -26.92 -9.02 -5.07
N HIS A 613 -27.58 -8.19 -4.24
CA HIS A 613 -28.97 -8.43 -3.84
C HIS A 613 -29.74 -7.14 -3.56
N GLY A 614 -30.80 -6.87 -4.32
CA GLY A 614 -31.66 -5.70 -4.14
C GLY A 614 -30.96 -4.35 -4.37
N HIS A 615 -31.70 -3.27 -4.12
CA HIS A 615 -31.28 -1.89 -4.36
C HIS A 615 -31.45 -0.99 -3.13
N ASP A 616 -30.62 0.04 -3.04
CA ASP A 616 -30.84 1.14 -2.08
C ASP A 616 -31.95 2.10 -2.56
N LYS A 617 -32.36 3.04 -1.70
CA LYS A 617 -33.41 4.04 -1.97
C LYS A 617 -33.04 5.11 -2.99
N GLU A 618 -31.77 5.18 -3.37
CA GLU A 618 -31.25 6.03 -4.45
C GLU A 618 -31.15 5.22 -5.77
N GLY A 619 -31.43 3.92 -5.73
CA GLY A 619 -31.48 2.98 -6.86
C GLY A 619 -30.19 2.18 -7.08
N HIS A 620 -29.17 2.35 -6.25
CA HIS A 620 -27.88 1.66 -6.40
C HIS A 620 -28.03 0.16 -6.09
N PRO A 621 -27.53 -0.75 -6.96
CA PRO A 621 -27.53 -2.18 -6.65
C PRO A 621 -26.59 -2.45 -5.47
N VAL A 622 -27.03 -3.30 -4.54
CA VAL A 622 -26.32 -3.55 -3.28
C VAL A 622 -25.42 -4.77 -3.40
N CYS A 623 -24.13 -4.61 -3.10
CA CYS A 623 -23.14 -5.68 -3.03
C CYS A 623 -22.85 -6.05 -1.57
N TYR A 624 -23.12 -7.30 -1.18
CA TYR A 624 -22.84 -7.83 0.16
C TYR A 624 -21.53 -8.60 0.18
N ASN A 625 -20.66 -8.31 1.15
CA ASN A 625 -19.35 -8.92 1.31
C ASN A 625 -19.28 -9.56 2.71
N VAL A 626 -19.39 -10.89 2.79
CA VAL A 626 -19.55 -11.64 4.04
C VAL A 626 -18.22 -12.25 4.43
N TYR A 627 -17.45 -11.53 5.25
CA TYR A 627 -16.10 -11.99 5.61
C TYR A 627 -16.07 -13.15 6.61
N GLY A 628 -17.20 -13.46 7.27
CA GLY A 628 -17.33 -14.58 8.21
C GLY A 628 -17.21 -15.96 7.57
N GLU A 629 -17.54 -16.12 6.29
CA GLU A 629 -17.46 -17.41 5.57
C GLU A 629 -16.03 -17.98 5.55
N PHE A 630 -15.02 -17.10 5.57
CA PHE A 630 -13.61 -17.47 5.64
C PHE A 630 -13.16 -18.04 7.01
N GLN A 631 -14.08 -18.26 7.96
CA GLN A 631 -13.83 -19.13 9.12
C GLN A 631 -13.87 -20.63 8.76
N ASN A 632 -14.52 -21.01 7.66
CA ASN A 632 -14.48 -22.40 7.19
C ASN A 632 -13.06 -22.72 6.70
N GLU A 633 -12.35 -23.59 7.43
CA GLU A 633 -10.96 -23.96 7.12
C GLU A 633 -10.80 -24.69 5.77
N GLU A 634 -11.78 -25.51 5.36
CA GLU A 634 -11.76 -26.17 4.06
C GLU A 634 -11.84 -25.12 2.93
N LEU A 635 -12.81 -24.20 3.03
CA LEU A 635 -12.97 -23.09 2.10
C LEU A 635 -11.74 -22.18 2.09
N TYR A 636 -11.19 -21.88 3.28
CA TYR A 636 -9.97 -21.08 3.42
C TYR A 636 -8.78 -21.74 2.71
N MET A 637 -8.55 -23.04 2.90
CA MET A 637 -7.44 -23.75 2.26
C MET A 637 -7.66 -23.97 0.75
N LYS A 638 -8.92 -24.14 0.31
CA LYS A 638 -9.31 -24.23 -1.11
C LYS A 638 -9.04 -22.93 -1.89
N ILE A 639 -8.94 -21.79 -1.19
CA ILE A 639 -8.81 -20.45 -1.79
C ILE A 639 -7.44 -19.78 -1.52
N PHE A 640 -6.81 -20.01 -0.37
CA PHE A 640 -5.64 -19.20 0.05
C PHE A 640 -4.33 -19.99 0.30
N ALA A 641 -4.37 -21.32 0.35
CA ALA A 641 -3.24 -22.15 0.81
C ALA A 641 -1.94 -22.02 -0.02
N ASP A 642 -2.04 -21.60 -1.29
CA ASP A 642 -0.90 -21.39 -2.19
C ASP A 642 -1.13 -20.20 -3.12
N GLU A 643 -0.08 -19.80 -3.85
CA GLU A 643 -0.08 -18.62 -4.70
C GLU A 643 -1.02 -18.76 -5.92
N GLU A 644 -1.20 -19.97 -6.45
CA GLU A 644 -2.09 -20.22 -7.58
C GLU A 644 -3.56 -20.08 -7.17
N LYS A 645 -3.96 -20.65 -6.02
CA LYS A 645 -5.31 -20.47 -5.46
C LYS A 645 -5.59 -19.00 -5.14
N ARG A 646 -4.62 -18.28 -4.55
CA ARG A 646 -4.73 -16.82 -4.32
C ARG A 646 -4.89 -16.04 -5.62
N TRP A 647 -4.15 -16.40 -6.67
CA TRP A 647 -4.30 -15.77 -7.98
C TRP A 647 -5.66 -16.08 -8.62
N ARG A 648 -6.15 -17.32 -8.49
CA ARG A 648 -7.50 -17.72 -8.91
C ARG A 648 -8.59 -16.92 -8.18
N PHE A 649 -8.46 -16.72 -6.87
CA PHE A 649 -9.34 -15.85 -6.08
C PHE A 649 -9.33 -14.40 -6.60
N LEU A 650 -8.16 -13.86 -6.94
CA LEU A 650 -8.05 -12.52 -7.53
C LEU A 650 -8.72 -12.44 -8.91
N ARG A 651 -8.55 -13.45 -9.78
CA ARG A 651 -9.26 -13.53 -11.06
C ARG A 651 -10.78 -13.58 -10.85
N TRP A 652 -11.28 -14.48 -9.98
CA TRP A 652 -12.69 -14.59 -9.63
C TRP A 652 -13.25 -13.25 -9.10
N ARG A 653 -12.52 -12.58 -8.21
CA ARG A 653 -12.97 -11.32 -7.61
C ARG A 653 -13.09 -10.19 -8.64
N ILE A 654 -12.17 -10.12 -9.60
CA ILE A 654 -12.22 -9.16 -10.71
C ILE A 654 -13.30 -9.54 -11.73
N GLN A 655 -13.50 -10.83 -12.00
CA GLN A 655 -14.59 -11.34 -12.85
C GLN A 655 -15.96 -10.94 -12.31
N PHE A 656 -16.23 -11.23 -11.02
CA PHE A 656 -17.44 -10.82 -10.33
C PHE A 656 -17.69 -9.31 -10.45
N LEU A 657 -16.64 -8.50 -10.23
CA LEU A 657 -16.75 -7.04 -10.26
C LEU A 657 -17.03 -6.52 -11.67
N GLU A 658 -16.35 -7.02 -12.69
CA GLU A 658 -16.63 -6.67 -14.09
C GLU A 658 -18.04 -7.07 -14.52
N ALA A 659 -18.48 -8.28 -14.15
CA ALA A 659 -19.83 -8.78 -14.46
C ALA A 659 -20.92 -7.96 -13.74
N SER A 660 -20.61 -7.41 -12.57
CA SER A 660 -21.50 -6.50 -11.83
C SER A 660 -21.50 -5.09 -12.42
N ILE A 661 -20.32 -4.54 -12.74
CA ILE A 661 -20.18 -3.20 -13.33
C ILE A 661 -20.83 -3.12 -14.72
N ARG A 662 -20.79 -4.19 -15.53
CA ARG A 662 -21.45 -4.22 -16.86
C ARG A 662 -22.98 -4.24 -16.81
N LYS A 663 -23.58 -4.38 -15.62
CA LYS A 663 -25.04 -4.24 -15.39
C LYS A 663 -25.43 -2.82 -14.97
N LEU A 664 -24.47 -1.93 -14.76
CA LEU A 664 -24.70 -0.54 -14.37
C LEU A 664 -25.05 0.34 -15.57
N ASP A 665 -25.86 1.38 -15.34
CA ASP A 665 -26.19 2.35 -16.39
C ASP A 665 -25.20 3.52 -16.39
N PHE A 666 -24.35 3.56 -17.42
CA PHE A 666 -23.42 4.63 -17.70
C PHE A 666 -24.05 5.81 -18.48
N SER A 667 -25.37 5.85 -18.71
CA SER A 667 -26.02 7.02 -19.31
C SER A 667 -25.85 8.30 -18.46
N PRO A 668 -25.94 9.52 -19.04
CA PRO A 668 -25.82 10.76 -18.28
C PRO A 668 -26.92 10.95 -17.22
N GLY A 669 -26.61 10.60 -15.98
CA GLY A 669 -27.56 10.56 -14.86
C GLY A 669 -28.11 9.16 -14.53
N GLY A 670 -27.66 8.13 -15.26
CA GLY A 670 -27.84 6.72 -14.93
C GLY A 670 -27.01 6.27 -13.72
N ILE A 671 -27.35 5.11 -13.19
CA ILE A 671 -26.78 4.55 -11.96
C ILE A 671 -25.52 3.74 -12.29
N ASN A 672 -24.37 4.40 -12.12
CA ASN A 672 -23.02 3.88 -12.43
C ASN A 672 -22.14 3.63 -11.20
N THR A 673 -22.75 3.51 -10.03
CA THR A 673 -22.09 3.28 -8.73
C THR A 673 -22.83 2.20 -7.93
N ILE A 674 -22.08 1.52 -7.05
CA ILE A 674 -22.53 0.36 -6.26
C ILE A 674 -22.60 0.77 -4.79
N PHE A 675 -23.67 0.36 -4.09
CA PHE A 675 -23.75 0.46 -2.64
C PHE A 675 -23.13 -0.80 -2.03
N GLN A 676 -22.08 -0.65 -1.21
CA GLN A 676 -21.39 -1.80 -0.62
C GLN A 676 -21.80 -1.99 0.84
N VAL A 677 -22.13 -3.23 1.19
CA VAL A 677 -22.30 -3.70 2.56
C VAL A 677 -21.20 -4.73 2.83
N SER A 678 -20.44 -4.54 3.89
CA SER A 678 -19.48 -5.52 4.40
C SER A 678 -19.97 -6.02 5.76
N ASP A 679 -20.09 -7.33 5.93
CA ASP A 679 -20.38 -7.95 7.23
C ASP A 679 -19.07 -8.38 7.92
N LEU A 680 -18.90 -7.88 9.15
CA LEU A 680 -17.73 -8.13 10.00
C LEU A 680 -18.02 -9.22 11.05
N LYS A 681 -19.24 -9.75 11.09
CA LYS A 681 -19.61 -10.87 11.97
C LYS A 681 -18.67 -12.03 11.70
N ASN A 682 -17.99 -12.48 12.74
CA ASN A 682 -17.07 -13.61 12.69
C ASN A 682 -15.91 -13.47 11.69
N SER A 683 -15.61 -12.27 11.17
CA SER A 683 -14.52 -12.08 10.21
C SER A 683 -13.17 -12.58 10.78
N PRO A 684 -12.38 -13.39 10.04
CA PRO A 684 -11.11 -13.91 10.51
C PRO A 684 -10.17 -12.81 11.05
N GLY A 685 -9.61 -13.08 12.23
CA GLY A 685 -8.71 -12.15 12.90
C GLY A 685 -7.28 -12.15 12.34
N LEU A 686 -6.38 -11.50 13.09
CA LEU A 686 -4.97 -11.27 12.76
C LEU A 686 -4.21 -12.48 12.19
N GLY A 687 -4.51 -13.71 12.63
CA GLY A 687 -3.75 -14.92 12.31
C GLY A 687 -3.89 -15.46 10.87
N LYS A 688 -4.84 -14.98 10.05
CA LYS A 688 -5.02 -15.46 8.67
C LYS A 688 -4.20 -14.64 7.65
N THR A 689 -2.90 -14.90 7.61
CA THR A 689 -1.91 -14.15 6.79
C THR A 689 -2.20 -14.18 5.28
N GLU A 690 -2.53 -15.35 4.72
CA GLU A 690 -2.72 -15.49 3.25
C GLU A 690 -3.93 -14.68 2.74
N LEU A 691 -4.99 -14.63 3.53
CA LEU A 691 -6.16 -13.78 3.28
C LEU A 691 -5.83 -12.29 3.33
N ARG A 692 -4.91 -11.87 4.22
CA ARG A 692 -4.37 -10.50 4.26
C ARG A 692 -3.53 -10.18 3.01
N ILE A 693 -2.72 -11.13 2.53
CA ILE A 693 -1.93 -10.99 1.28
C ILE A 693 -2.86 -10.82 0.07
N ALA A 694 -3.82 -11.73 -0.12
CA ALA A 694 -4.78 -11.67 -1.21
C ALA A 694 -5.64 -10.38 -1.15
N THR A 695 -6.07 -9.97 0.05
CA THR A 695 -6.82 -8.71 0.24
C THR A 695 -5.99 -7.48 -0.14
N LYS A 696 -4.70 -7.44 0.20
CA LYS A 696 -3.78 -6.35 -0.20
C LYS A 696 -3.58 -6.30 -1.72
N GLN A 697 -3.46 -7.45 -2.37
CA GLN A 697 -3.31 -7.55 -3.83
C GLN A 697 -4.59 -7.08 -4.55
N ALA A 698 -5.76 -7.55 -4.11
CA ALA A 698 -7.06 -7.11 -4.62
C ALA A 698 -7.21 -5.59 -4.48
N LEU A 699 -6.89 -5.05 -3.30
CA LEU A 699 -6.99 -3.62 -3.02
C LEU A 699 -6.14 -2.76 -3.96
N GLN A 700 -4.90 -3.18 -4.28
CA GLN A 700 -4.05 -2.46 -5.22
C GLN A 700 -4.67 -2.41 -6.62
N ILE A 701 -5.12 -3.57 -7.14
CA ILE A 701 -5.78 -3.67 -8.45
C ILE A 701 -7.01 -2.74 -8.51
N LEU A 702 -7.84 -2.75 -7.46
CA LEU A 702 -9.03 -1.91 -7.38
C LEU A 702 -8.71 -0.41 -7.35
N GLN A 703 -7.73 0.02 -6.55
CA GLN A 703 -7.35 1.44 -6.46
C GLN A 703 -6.80 2.01 -7.78
N ASP A 704 -6.02 1.22 -8.52
CA ASP A 704 -5.36 1.67 -9.74
C ASP A 704 -6.27 1.59 -10.98
N ASN A 705 -7.27 0.70 -10.99
CA ASN A 705 -8.04 0.38 -12.20
C ASN A 705 -9.56 0.62 -12.09
N TYR A 706 -10.13 0.82 -10.90
CA TYR A 706 -11.58 0.94 -10.67
C TYR A 706 -11.97 2.24 -9.92
N PRO A 707 -11.74 3.43 -10.52
CA PRO A 707 -12.03 4.72 -9.90
C PRO A 707 -13.54 4.97 -9.69
N GLU A 708 -13.90 5.59 -8.56
CA GLU A 708 -15.25 6.10 -8.24
C GLU A 708 -16.43 5.17 -8.61
N PHE A 709 -16.36 3.89 -8.20
CA PHE A 709 -17.50 2.95 -8.26
C PHE A 709 -18.29 2.80 -6.96
N VAL A 710 -17.78 3.29 -5.82
CA VAL A 710 -18.49 3.18 -4.53
C VAL A 710 -19.36 4.41 -4.32
N ALA A 711 -20.68 4.22 -4.25
CA ALA A 711 -21.63 5.26 -3.84
C ALA A 711 -21.49 5.51 -2.33
N LYS A 712 -21.81 4.49 -1.54
CA LYS A 712 -21.59 4.42 -0.08
C LYS A 712 -21.12 3.02 0.31
N GLN A 713 -20.40 2.92 1.43
CA GLN A 713 -19.95 1.69 2.05
C GLN A 713 -20.45 1.65 3.50
N VAL A 714 -21.25 0.64 3.81
CA VAL A 714 -21.68 0.31 5.17
C VAL A 714 -20.89 -0.88 5.68
N PHE A 715 -20.43 -0.80 6.92
CA PHE A 715 -19.87 -1.93 7.67
C PHE A 715 -20.87 -2.31 8.76
N ILE A 716 -21.27 -3.57 8.81
CA ILE A 716 -22.24 -4.09 9.75
C ILE A 716 -21.63 -5.14 10.67
N ASN A 717 -22.28 -5.36 11.83
CA ASN A 717 -21.79 -6.23 12.90
C ASN A 717 -20.37 -5.89 13.40
N VAL A 718 -19.94 -4.63 13.20
CA VAL A 718 -18.59 -4.11 13.46
C VAL A 718 -18.17 -4.36 14.93
N PRO A 719 -17.02 -5.00 15.17
CA PRO A 719 -16.47 -5.17 16.53
C PRO A 719 -16.20 -3.84 17.22
N TRP A 720 -16.38 -3.79 18.55
CA TRP A 720 -16.27 -2.55 19.32
C TRP A 720 -14.88 -1.90 19.23
N TRP A 721 -13.81 -2.70 19.15
CA TRP A 721 -12.43 -2.21 19.00
C TRP A 721 -12.21 -1.50 17.67
N TYR A 722 -12.89 -1.92 16.60
CA TYR A 722 -12.77 -1.29 15.28
C TYR A 722 -13.33 0.13 15.32
N LEU A 723 -14.41 0.38 16.07
CA LEU A 723 -14.97 1.73 16.22
C LEU A 723 -14.04 2.68 17.00
N ALA A 724 -13.25 2.16 17.94
CA ALA A 724 -12.23 2.94 18.64
C ALA A 724 -11.04 3.27 17.71
N PHE A 725 -10.56 2.27 16.96
CA PHE A 725 -9.51 2.43 15.96
C PHE A 725 -9.92 3.38 14.82
N TYR A 726 -11.12 3.24 14.26
CA TYR A 726 -11.63 4.15 13.22
C TYR A 726 -11.66 5.60 13.73
N ARG A 727 -12.09 5.84 14.97
CA ARG A 727 -12.06 7.19 15.56
C ARG A 727 -10.64 7.77 15.62
N MET A 728 -9.64 6.96 15.96
CA MET A 728 -8.22 7.36 16.01
C MET A 728 -7.69 7.79 14.64
N ILE A 729 -7.99 7.03 13.57
CA ILE A 729 -7.53 7.35 12.20
C ILE A 729 -8.44 8.36 11.49
N SER A 730 -9.67 8.58 11.96
CA SER A 730 -10.66 9.43 11.29
C SER A 730 -10.20 10.87 11.02
N PRO A 731 -9.40 11.57 11.86
CA PRO A 731 -8.97 12.95 11.57
C PRO A 731 -8.28 13.08 10.21
N PHE A 732 -7.41 12.11 9.87
CA PHE A 732 -6.59 12.07 8.65
C PHE A 732 -7.37 11.75 7.37
N LEU A 733 -8.64 11.30 7.47
CA LEU A 733 -9.48 11.00 6.31
C LEU A 733 -10.09 12.28 5.71
N THR A 734 -10.14 12.43 4.39
CA THR A 734 -10.81 13.60 3.75
C THR A 734 -12.32 13.60 4.01
N GLN A 735 -13.01 14.74 3.88
CA GLN A 735 -14.48 14.78 4.06
C GLN A 735 -15.22 13.88 3.06
N ARG A 736 -14.82 13.87 1.78
CA ARG A 736 -15.33 12.99 0.71
C ARG A 736 -15.11 11.50 1.01
N THR A 737 -14.08 11.17 1.78
CA THR A 737 -13.83 9.82 2.30
C THR A 737 -14.72 9.51 3.52
N LYS A 738 -14.81 10.43 4.48
CA LYS A 738 -15.65 10.29 5.69
C LYS A 738 -17.13 10.11 5.34
N SER A 739 -17.65 10.84 4.36
CA SER A 739 -19.06 10.80 3.98
C SER A 739 -19.51 9.50 3.32
N LYS A 740 -18.60 8.78 2.64
CA LYS A 740 -18.90 7.49 2.01
C LYS A 740 -18.87 6.30 2.98
N PHE A 741 -18.45 6.46 4.24
CA PHE A 741 -18.33 5.36 5.21
C PHE A 741 -19.30 5.42 6.41
N ILE A 742 -19.98 4.31 6.67
CA ILE A 742 -20.98 4.17 7.73
C ILE A 742 -20.69 2.89 8.53
N PHE A 743 -20.57 2.98 9.86
CA PHE A 743 -20.23 1.83 10.72
C PHE A 743 -21.36 1.50 11.71
N ALA A 744 -21.77 0.24 11.77
CA ALA A 744 -22.78 -0.27 12.69
C ALA A 744 -22.28 -1.52 13.42
N GLY A 745 -22.19 -1.46 14.76
CA GLY A 745 -22.09 -2.66 15.59
C GLY A 745 -23.39 -3.48 15.55
N GLN A 746 -23.31 -4.76 15.94
CA GLN A 746 -24.37 -5.77 15.76
C GLN A 746 -25.80 -5.29 16.09
N THR A 747 -26.00 -4.69 17.27
CA THR A 747 -27.31 -4.18 17.73
C THR A 747 -27.87 -2.99 16.94
N ARG A 748 -27.09 -2.44 16.00
CA ARG A 748 -27.45 -1.31 15.13
C ARG A 748 -27.43 -1.65 13.64
N THR A 749 -27.12 -2.89 13.24
CA THR A 749 -27.06 -3.34 11.84
C THR A 749 -28.34 -2.99 11.06
N ALA A 750 -29.47 -3.66 11.35
CA ALA A 750 -30.72 -3.39 10.62
C ALA A 750 -31.21 -1.93 10.75
N PRO A 751 -31.24 -1.29 11.95
CA PRO A 751 -31.61 0.12 12.09
C PRO A 751 -30.72 1.12 11.33
N THR A 752 -29.51 0.72 10.92
CA THR A 752 -28.63 1.54 10.08
C THR A 752 -28.87 1.28 8.61
N LEU A 753 -29.02 0.02 8.19
CA LEU A 753 -29.32 -0.34 6.80
C LEU A 753 -30.69 0.21 6.35
N PHE A 754 -31.74 0.14 7.19
CA PHE A 754 -33.07 0.70 6.89
C PHE A 754 -33.09 2.21 6.59
N LYS A 755 -32.00 2.94 6.86
CA LYS A 755 -31.88 4.33 6.42
C LYS A 755 -31.74 4.40 4.90
N TYR A 756 -30.94 3.51 4.33
CA TYR A 756 -30.49 3.51 2.93
C TYR A 756 -31.21 2.47 2.07
N ILE A 757 -31.52 1.29 2.60
CA ILE A 757 -32.15 0.17 1.89
C ILE A 757 -33.60 0.02 2.41
N LEU A 758 -34.53 -0.41 1.55
CA LEU A 758 -35.91 -0.74 1.94
C LEU A 758 -35.99 -2.17 2.52
N PRO A 759 -36.86 -2.46 3.50
CA PRO A 759 -37.01 -3.80 4.09
C PRO A 759 -37.21 -4.93 3.07
N GLU A 760 -38.01 -4.70 2.04
CA GLU A 760 -38.33 -5.57 0.90
C GLU A 760 -37.13 -5.85 -0.02
N GLN A 761 -36.17 -4.92 -0.10
CA GLN A 761 -34.94 -5.05 -0.89
C GLN A 761 -33.77 -5.63 -0.07
N MET A 762 -33.95 -5.82 1.24
CA MET A 762 -32.87 -6.21 2.15
C MET A 762 -33.00 -7.68 2.61
N PRO A 763 -31.93 -8.50 2.54
CA PRO A 763 -31.97 -9.89 2.97
C PRO A 763 -32.47 -10.10 4.41
N THR A 764 -33.19 -11.20 4.64
CA THR A 764 -33.71 -11.59 5.96
C THR A 764 -32.60 -11.70 7.02
N GLN A 765 -31.40 -12.16 6.66
CA GLN A 765 -30.28 -12.26 7.61
C GLN A 765 -29.81 -10.91 8.18
N TYR A 766 -30.05 -9.80 7.46
CA TYR A 766 -29.71 -8.45 7.91
C TYR A 766 -30.89 -7.67 8.52
N GLY A 767 -32.08 -8.28 8.57
CA GLY A 767 -33.27 -7.74 9.22
C GLY A 767 -34.45 -7.39 8.31
N GLY A 768 -34.32 -7.55 6.99
CA GLY A 768 -35.39 -7.25 6.02
C GLY A 768 -36.40 -8.39 5.83
N LEU A 769 -37.13 -8.35 4.72
CA LEU A 769 -38.07 -9.40 4.30
C LEU A 769 -37.68 -10.05 2.96
N SER A 770 -36.57 -9.63 2.33
CA SER A 770 -36.12 -10.25 1.08
C SER A 770 -35.49 -11.63 1.34
N VAL A 771 -35.91 -12.62 0.56
CA VAL A 771 -35.27 -13.95 0.48
C VAL A 771 -34.55 -14.09 -0.87
N ASP A 772 -33.59 -15.01 -0.95
CA ASP A 772 -32.86 -15.30 -2.18
C ASP A 772 -33.76 -16.00 -3.22
N LEU A 773 -33.45 -15.87 -4.51
CA LEU A 773 -34.35 -16.26 -5.62
C LEU A 773 -34.64 -17.77 -5.78
N CYS A 774 -34.15 -18.63 -4.89
CA CYS A 774 -34.36 -20.08 -4.93
C CYS A 774 -35.69 -20.49 -4.27
N GLU A 775 -36.81 -20.25 -4.97
CA GLU A 775 -38.13 -20.92 -4.85
C GLU A 775 -38.83 -21.02 -3.47
N CYS A 776 -38.29 -20.40 -2.41
CA CYS A 776 -38.81 -20.58 -1.04
C CYS A 776 -40.07 -19.76 -0.69
N ASN A 777 -40.48 -18.79 -1.52
CA ASN A 777 -41.70 -18.00 -1.30
C ASN A 777 -42.26 -17.49 -2.64
N PRO A 778 -43.40 -18.03 -3.13
CA PRO A 778 -44.02 -17.58 -4.37
C PRO A 778 -44.97 -16.37 -4.21
N GLU A 779 -45.28 -15.96 -2.98
CA GLU A 779 -46.40 -15.03 -2.73
C GLU A 779 -45.98 -13.54 -2.69
N PHE A 780 -44.72 -13.22 -2.36
CA PHE A 780 -44.23 -11.84 -2.28
C PHE A 780 -42.85 -11.64 -2.94
N SER A 781 -42.73 -10.59 -3.77
CA SER A 781 -41.47 -10.20 -4.44
C SER A 781 -40.74 -9.08 -3.69
N MET A 782 -39.68 -8.53 -4.29
CA MET A 782 -39.00 -7.31 -3.81
C MET A 782 -39.74 -6.01 -4.19
N ASP A 783 -40.83 -6.11 -4.97
CA ASP A 783 -41.67 -4.99 -5.42
C ASP A 783 -42.87 -4.75 -4.49
N ASP A 784 -43.19 -5.73 -3.63
CA ASP A 784 -44.30 -5.67 -2.68
C ASP A 784 -43.91 -4.85 -1.42
N PRO A 785 -44.49 -3.65 -1.23
CA PRO A 785 -44.00 -2.67 -0.26
C PRO A 785 -44.27 -3.09 1.18
N VAL A 786 -43.32 -2.76 2.08
CA VAL A 786 -43.38 -3.17 3.49
C VAL A 786 -43.74 -1.99 4.40
N THR A 787 -44.73 -2.20 5.28
CA THR A 787 -45.10 -1.22 6.30
C THR A 787 -44.22 -1.38 7.54
N GLU A 788 -43.54 -0.30 7.94
CA GLU A 788 -42.75 -0.24 9.17
C GLU A 788 -43.53 0.45 10.30
N ILE A 789 -43.60 -0.19 11.48
CA ILE A 789 -44.15 0.38 12.72
C ILE A 789 -43.13 0.27 13.86
N THR A 790 -42.97 1.33 14.65
CA THR A 790 -42.17 1.28 15.90
C THR A 790 -43.05 0.86 17.07
N VAL A 791 -42.85 -0.37 17.57
CA VAL A 791 -43.48 -0.87 18.79
C VAL A 791 -42.77 -0.28 20.01
N LYS A 792 -43.53 0.36 20.91
CA LYS A 792 -42.98 1.04 22.10
C LYS A 792 -42.60 0.02 23.19
N PRO A 793 -41.69 0.37 24.13
CA PRO A 793 -41.42 -0.45 25.31
C PRO A 793 -42.68 -0.72 26.14
N ALA A 794 -42.81 -1.91 26.72
CA ALA A 794 -43.92 -2.29 27.61
C ALA A 794 -45.33 -1.98 27.04
N THR A 795 -45.57 -2.25 25.74
CA THR A 795 -46.87 -2.01 25.09
C THR A 795 -47.24 -3.12 24.10
N LYS A 796 -48.56 -3.27 23.90
CA LYS A 796 -49.14 -4.01 22.78
C LYS A 796 -49.36 -3.09 21.60
N GLN A 797 -48.80 -3.45 20.45
CA GLN A 797 -49.18 -2.89 19.15
C GLN A 797 -50.15 -3.86 18.47
N ILE A 798 -51.24 -3.33 17.92
CA ILE A 798 -52.15 -4.10 17.08
C ILE A 798 -52.08 -3.52 15.66
N VAL A 799 -52.08 -4.39 14.65
CA VAL A 799 -52.31 -4.05 13.25
C VAL A 799 -53.69 -4.58 12.88
N GLU A 800 -54.57 -3.73 12.36
CA GLU A 800 -55.90 -4.12 11.91
C GLU A 800 -55.95 -4.17 10.38
N ILE A 801 -56.34 -5.31 9.82
CA ILE A 801 -56.56 -5.50 8.37
C ILE A 801 -58.06 -5.71 8.17
N ILE A 802 -58.73 -4.72 7.60
CA ILE A 802 -60.20 -4.72 7.41
C ILE A 802 -60.54 -5.45 6.11
N VAL A 803 -61.40 -6.46 6.18
CA VAL A 803 -61.75 -7.32 5.06
C VAL A 803 -63.17 -7.00 4.56
N HIS A 804 -63.26 -6.58 3.29
CA HIS A 804 -64.45 -5.99 2.69
C HIS A 804 -65.23 -6.95 1.78
N GLU A 805 -64.64 -8.10 1.43
CA GLU A 805 -65.24 -9.15 0.59
C GLU A 805 -64.68 -10.52 0.97
N LYS A 806 -65.14 -11.60 0.32
CA LYS A 806 -64.59 -12.95 0.57
C LYS A 806 -63.28 -13.13 -0.19
N CYS A 807 -62.21 -13.44 0.51
CA CYS A 807 -60.86 -13.54 -0.04
C CYS A 807 -60.02 -14.59 0.70
N SER A 808 -58.86 -14.95 0.14
CA SER A 808 -57.75 -15.45 0.95
C SER A 808 -56.87 -14.27 1.31
N LEU A 809 -56.64 -14.03 2.61
CA LEU A 809 -55.63 -13.07 3.05
C LEU A 809 -54.34 -13.83 3.35
N VAL A 810 -53.21 -13.36 2.81
CA VAL A 810 -51.88 -13.88 3.12
C VAL A 810 -51.01 -12.73 3.61
N TRP A 811 -50.19 -12.95 4.63
CA TRP A 811 -49.33 -11.91 5.19
C TRP A 811 -47.98 -12.43 5.67
N GLU A 812 -47.00 -11.54 5.60
CA GLU A 812 -45.68 -11.69 6.22
C GLU A 812 -45.54 -10.71 7.36
N ILE A 813 -44.96 -11.16 8.47
CA ILE A 813 -44.68 -10.34 9.64
C ILE A 813 -43.32 -10.66 10.26
N ARG A 814 -42.62 -9.61 10.68
CA ARG A 814 -41.35 -9.67 11.41
C ARG A 814 -41.29 -8.56 12.44
N VAL A 815 -40.68 -8.80 13.60
CA VAL A 815 -40.17 -7.71 14.44
C VAL A 815 -38.69 -7.91 14.70
N VAL A 816 -37.88 -6.89 14.42
CA VAL A 816 -36.43 -7.01 14.33
C VAL A 816 -35.80 -7.29 15.71
N GLY A 817 -35.14 -8.44 15.83
CA GLY A 817 -34.56 -8.95 17.08
C GLY A 817 -35.65 -9.34 18.06
N TRP A 818 -36.38 -10.42 17.76
CA TRP A 818 -37.60 -10.79 18.46
C TRP A 818 -37.36 -11.08 19.97
N GLU A 819 -38.13 -10.42 20.83
CA GLU A 819 -38.23 -10.65 22.28
C GLU A 819 -39.67 -10.25 22.70
N VAL A 820 -40.67 -10.73 21.97
CA VAL A 820 -42.08 -10.24 22.04
C VAL A 820 -43.04 -11.43 21.99
N SER A 821 -44.32 -11.22 22.31
CA SER A 821 -45.36 -12.21 21.99
C SER A 821 -46.14 -11.79 20.73
N TYR A 822 -46.46 -12.73 19.84
CA TYR A 822 -47.25 -12.50 18.63
C TYR A 822 -48.49 -13.41 18.61
N SER A 823 -49.65 -12.88 18.24
CA SER A 823 -50.86 -13.64 17.89
C SER A 823 -51.59 -13.03 16.69
N ALA A 824 -52.38 -13.86 16.01
CA ALA A 824 -53.25 -13.49 14.90
C ALA A 824 -54.69 -13.96 15.18
N GLU A 825 -55.66 -13.06 15.05
CA GLU A 825 -57.07 -13.30 15.36
C GLU A 825 -57.97 -12.71 14.25
N PHE A 826 -58.99 -13.45 13.79
CA PHE A 826 -60.03 -12.94 12.92
C PHE A 826 -61.29 -12.61 13.73
N VAL A 827 -61.74 -11.36 13.65
CA VAL A 827 -62.95 -10.86 14.31
C VAL A 827 -64.02 -10.61 13.24
N PRO A 828 -65.00 -11.51 13.05
CA PRO A 828 -66.12 -11.28 12.14
C PRO A 828 -67.05 -10.18 12.65
N GLN A 829 -67.80 -9.53 11.73
CA GLN A 829 -68.83 -8.56 12.10
C GLN A 829 -69.98 -9.17 12.92
N ARG A 830 -70.22 -10.49 12.80
CA ARG A 830 -71.30 -11.23 13.46
C ARG A 830 -70.91 -12.67 13.77
N GLY A 831 -70.09 -12.87 14.80
CA GLY A 831 -69.68 -14.21 15.22
C GLY A 831 -68.82 -14.20 16.48
N TYR A 832 -68.12 -15.31 16.71
CA TYR A 832 -67.08 -15.42 17.72
C TYR A 832 -65.71 -15.20 17.07
N THR A 833 -64.75 -14.61 17.79
CA THR A 833 -63.37 -14.44 17.31
C THR A 833 -62.74 -15.81 16.98
N VAL A 834 -62.22 -15.95 15.77
CA VAL A 834 -61.45 -17.12 15.34
C VAL A 834 -59.97 -16.86 15.62
N LEU A 835 -59.38 -17.66 16.51
CA LEU A 835 -57.96 -17.59 16.82
C LEU A 835 -57.15 -18.30 15.73
N ILE A 836 -56.51 -17.53 14.85
CA ILE A 836 -55.67 -18.05 13.75
C ILE A 836 -54.37 -18.60 14.34
N GLN A 837 -53.69 -17.80 15.17
CA GLN A 837 -52.43 -18.17 15.81
C GLN A 837 -52.45 -17.77 17.30
N LYS A 838 -52.22 -18.76 18.17
CA LYS A 838 -52.11 -18.58 19.61
C LYS A 838 -50.93 -17.67 19.97
N SER A 839 -51.10 -16.87 21.02
CA SER A 839 -50.06 -15.96 21.51
C SER A 839 -48.78 -16.71 21.87
N THR A 840 -47.78 -16.54 21.02
CA THR A 840 -46.50 -17.28 21.06
C THR A 840 -45.37 -16.30 21.33
N LYS A 841 -44.48 -16.65 22.26
CA LYS A 841 -43.29 -15.84 22.56
C LYS A 841 -42.23 -16.10 21.48
N MET A 842 -41.93 -15.07 20.71
CA MET A 842 -40.88 -15.08 19.69
C MET A 842 -39.56 -14.64 20.32
N ALA A 843 -38.57 -15.53 20.31
CA ALA A 843 -37.19 -15.30 20.75
C ALA A 843 -36.30 -14.81 19.59
N ALA A 844 -35.08 -14.37 19.93
CA ALA A 844 -34.19 -13.68 18.99
C ALA A 844 -33.60 -14.60 17.91
N ASN A 845 -33.68 -15.92 18.11
CA ASN A 845 -33.17 -16.96 17.21
C ASN A 845 -34.30 -17.71 16.46
N ASP A 846 -35.56 -17.35 16.70
CA ASP A 846 -36.70 -18.00 16.04
C ASP A 846 -36.78 -17.59 14.55
N VAL A 847 -37.66 -18.27 13.81
CA VAL A 847 -37.84 -18.05 12.35
C VAL A 847 -37.93 -16.55 12.05
N PRO A 848 -37.08 -16.00 11.16
CA PRO A 848 -36.89 -14.55 11.06
C PRO A 848 -38.10 -13.79 10.50
N VAL A 849 -39.00 -14.48 9.82
CA VAL A 849 -40.27 -13.98 9.27
C VAL A 849 -41.32 -15.05 9.53
N VAL A 850 -42.52 -14.67 9.97
CA VAL A 850 -43.69 -15.56 9.97
C VAL A 850 -44.54 -15.24 8.74
N HIS A 851 -44.93 -16.29 8.01
CA HIS A 851 -45.81 -16.24 6.86
C HIS A 851 -47.07 -17.06 7.17
N ASP A 852 -48.24 -16.43 7.19
CA ASP A 852 -49.53 -17.05 7.51
C ASP A 852 -50.55 -16.71 6.41
N ASN A 853 -51.54 -17.60 6.22
CA ASN A 853 -52.71 -17.34 5.40
C ASN A 853 -54.03 -17.63 6.15
N PHE A 854 -55.12 -17.01 5.72
CA PHE A 854 -56.45 -17.25 6.24
C PHE A 854 -57.54 -16.98 5.20
N ASN A 855 -58.40 -17.98 4.98
CA ASN A 855 -59.53 -17.89 4.05
C ASN A 855 -60.73 -17.22 4.74
N VAL A 856 -61.01 -15.98 4.35
CA VAL A 856 -62.07 -15.15 4.93
C VAL A 856 -63.40 -15.42 4.24
N SER A 857 -64.28 -16.14 4.93
CA SER A 857 -65.59 -16.57 4.43
C SER A 857 -66.73 -15.58 4.71
N GLU A 858 -66.51 -14.59 5.58
CA GLU A 858 -67.47 -13.56 6.01
C GLU A 858 -66.78 -12.22 6.32
N LEU A 859 -67.51 -11.11 6.40
CA LEU A 859 -66.93 -9.79 6.62
C LEU A 859 -66.42 -9.60 8.05
N GLY A 860 -65.26 -8.96 8.21
CA GLY A 860 -64.61 -8.80 9.51
C GLY A 860 -63.29 -8.04 9.43
N LYS A 861 -62.42 -8.23 10.45
CA LYS A 861 -61.04 -7.75 10.43
C LYS A 861 -60.09 -8.80 11.02
N ILE A 862 -58.86 -8.84 10.50
CA ILE A 862 -57.75 -9.60 11.09
C ILE A 862 -56.94 -8.66 11.98
N LEU A 863 -56.61 -9.14 13.18
CA LEU A 863 -55.85 -8.44 14.21
C LEU A 863 -54.52 -9.16 14.41
N LEU A 864 -53.42 -8.53 14.00
CA LEU A 864 -52.07 -9.01 14.29
C LEU A 864 -51.57 -8.27 15.54
N THR A 865 -51.42 -8.97 16.66
CA THR A 865 -51.08 -8.39 17.96
C THR A 865 -49.64 -8.70 18.35
N ILE A 866 -48.85 -7.66 18.63
CA ILE A 866 -47.45 -7.73 19.04
C ILE A 866 -47.33 -7.15 20.45
N ASP A 867 -47.07 -7.99 21.45
CA ASP A 867 -46.84 -7.59 22.84
C ASP A 867 -45.33 -7.49 23.13
N ASN A 868 -44.82 -6.28 23.32
CA ASN A 868 -43.41 -6.02 23.64
C ASN A 868 -43.22 -5.80 25.15
N PRO A 869 -42.83 -6.83 25.93
CA PRO A 869 -42.56 -6.69 27.36
C PRO A 869 -41.23 -6.00 27.66
N THR A 870 -40.37 -5.76 26.66
CA THR A 870 -39.02 -5.24 26.89
C THR A 870 -39.01 -3.73 27.13
N SER A 871 -37.96 -3.25 27.81
CA SER A 871 -37.66 -1.82 27.99
C SER A 871 -37.14 -1.12 26.71
N LYS A 872 -37.01 -1.86 25.60
CA LYS A 872 -36.48 -1.37 24.33
C LYS A 872 -37.61 -1.23 23.31
N LYS A 873 -37.55 -0.20 22.46
CA LYS A 873 -38.42 -0.12 21.28
C LYS A 873 -38.00 -1.16 20.24
N LYS A 874 -38.97 -1.72 19.51
CA LYS A 874 -38.75 -2.73 18.46
C LYS A 874 -39.30 -2.20 17.12
N LYS A 875 -38.75 -2.65 15.98
CA LYS A 875 -39.29 -2.34 14.63
C LYS A 875 -40.10 -3.52 14.12
N LEU A 876 -41.40 -3.34 13.95
CA LEU A 876 -42.32 -4.23 13.26
C LEU A 876 -42.27 -3.92 11.76
N LEU A 877 -42.20 -4.97 10.96
CA LEU A 877 -42.29 -4.99 9.50
C LEU A 877 -43.44 -5.93 9.14
N TYR A 878 -44.35 -5.51 8.27
CA TYR A 878 -45.37 -6.41 7.72
C TYR A 878 -45.81 -5.98 6.32
N ARG A 879 -46.33 -6.96 5.56
CA ARG A 879 -47.05 -6.76 4.29
C ARG A 879 -48.09 -7.86 4.14
N PHE A 880 -49.14 -7.60 3.36
CA PHE A 880 -50.21 -8.56 3.11
C PHE A 880 -50.74 -8.43 1.68
N LYS A 881 -51.32 -9.52 1.18
CA LYS A 881 -52.04 -9.59 -0.10
C LYS A 881 -53.45 -10.14 0.11
N VAL A 882 -54.35 -9.67 -0.75
CA VAL A 882 -55.73 -10.16 -0.87
C VAL A 882 -55.81 -10.95 -2.16
N ALA A 883 -55.91 -12.28 -2.06
CA ALA A 883 -56.10 -13.15 -3.21
C ALA A 883 -57.60 -13.49 -3.38
N PRO A 884 -58.10 -13.67 -4.61
CA PRO A 884 -59.48 -14.10 -4.85
C PRO A 884 -59.81 -15.41 -4.12
N TYR A 885 -61.03 -15.53 -3.59
CA TYR A 885 -61.47 -16.74 -2.90
C TYR A 885 -61.64 -17.90 -3.89
N VAL A 886 -60.60 -18.74 -4.02
CA VAL A 886 -60.65 -19.95 -4.85
C VAL A 886 -61.47 -21.02 -4.14
N HIS A 887 -62.66 -21.32 -4.68
CA HIS A 887 -63.38 -22.53 -4.31
C HIS A 887 -62.59 -23.76 -4.77
N GLN A 888 -61.99 -24.49 -3.84
CA GLN A 888 -61.71 -25.91 -4.06
C GLN A 888 -63.06 -26.65 -4.12
N SER A 889 -63.27 -27.37 -5.23
CA SER A 889 -64.49 -28.11 -5.58
C SER A 889 -64.34 -29.60 -5.34
#